data_AF-A0A1S3GI92-F1
#
_entry.id   AF-A0A1S3GI92-F1
#
_cell.length_a   1.000
_cell.length_b   1.000
_cell.length_c   1.000
_cell.angle_alpha   90.00
_cell.angle_beta   90.00
_cell.angle_gamma   90.00
#
_symmetry.space_group_name_H-M   'P 1'
#
loop_
_entity.id
_entity.type
_entity.pdbx_description
1 polymer ?
#
loop_
_entity_poly.entity_id
_entity_poly.type
_entity_poly.pdbx_seq_one_letter_code
_entity_poly.pdbx_strand_id
1 'polypeptide(L)'
;MAPRGAVKLSLNKPTYAVCVVGVETLVDIHSDVPEGTKTFGVSGSSGVEVFTVHGPSQVTKPAGKARWPLDSNTGVLVSVDTVSRDLDDLQVKVSYFGSQEGRALGHGVLYLTGVDVSLDVDTRRTGKARKSRTDKKTWYWGPEGYGAILLVNCDKDSPRSRDPDLKHSQLTSLDDLQDMSPMVLSCTGPDDVFRSHKLLLKVSSPDSQRLRVFCARGGTALANYKMVLGPSRLTYQVDRQPGEREIAFHVEGLTFPNAHFPGLVSLSVSLVDTRALSEVALFTDTVVFRMAPWIMTPNTQPPLELYVCSVMDPHGSNEKFLDDMAYLAVKAKCKLVVCPQAENRNDRWIQDEMEFGYIEGPHKSFPVVFDSPRNRGLRDFPYKKILGPDFGYVTQEDQFSGPSSLDSFGNLDVSPPVTVGGREYPLGRVLIGGSFPKSSGRRMARAVRDFLEAQQVQAPVELYSNWLSVGHVDEFLSFVPTSDRKGFRLLLASPSACLKLFQEKKEEGHGEAAQFDGLKHKAKRTINELLADRHLRKDSLHVQKCIDWNREVLKRELGLVESDIVDIPQLFFLKGAYAEAFFPDMVNMVVLGKYLGIPKPYGPLIHGRCCLEERVRALLEPLGLHCVFIDDYLSYHKLLGEIHCGTNVRRRPFDFKWWHMVP
;
A
#
# COMPACT_ATOMS: atom_id res chain seq x y z
N MET A 1 2.82 -30.79 8.86
CA MET A 1 1.73 -31.46 9.60
C MET A 1 1.92 -31.14 11.07
N ALA A 2 0.91 -30.58 11.75
CA ALA A 2 0.96 -30.50 13.21
C ALA A 2 1.12 -31.91 13.79
N PRO A 3 1.83 -32.09 14.92
CA PRO A 3 1.92 -33.39 15.57
C PRO A 3 0.54 -33.77 16.08
N ARG A 4 -0.25 -34.50 15.27
CA ARG A 4 -1.46 -35.18 15.73
C ARG A 4 -0.98 -36.33 16.61
N GLY A 5 -0.73 -36.06 17.89
CA GLY A 5 -0.54 -37.12 18.88
C GLY A 5 -1.80 -37.97 18.94
N ALA A 6 -1.68 -39.27 18.71
CA ALA A 6 -2.80 -40.18 18.82
C ALA A 6 -3.23 -40.30 20.30
N VAL A 7 -4.54 -40.24 20.55
CA VAL A 7 -5.11 -40.47 21.88
C VAL A 7 -5.03 -41.96 22.16
N LYS A 8 -4.18 -42.36 23.11
CA LYS A 8 -4.00 -43.76 23.50
C LYS A 8 -5.16 -44.21 24.37
N LEU A 9 -5.81 -45.30 23.98
CA LEU A 9 -6.85 -45.94 24.79
C LEU A 9 -6.24 -46.77 25.92
N SER A 10 -7.03 -46.97 26.98
CA SER A 10 -6.75 -47.98 27.98
C SER A 10 -7.99 -48.84 28.27
N LEU A 11 -7.75 -50.12 28.52
CA LEU A 11 -8.76 -51.09 28.94
C LEU A 11 -9.01 -51.05 30.45
N ASN A 12 -8.03 -50.57 31.23
CA ASN A 12 -8.08 -50.58 32.69
C ASN A 12 -8.80 -49.36 33.26
N LYS A 13 -8.72 -48.22 32.58
CA LYS A 13 -9.33 -46.97 33.01
C LYS A 13 -9.83 -46.16 31.81
N PRO A 14 -10.87 -45.35 31.98
CA PRO A 14 -11.29 -44.41 30.95
C PRO A 14 -10.17 -43.44 30.58
N THR A 15 -10.19 -43.02 29.32
CA THR A 15 -9.30 -42.01 28.75
C THR A 15 -10.10 -40.76 28.41
N TYR A 16 -9.44 -39.60 28.41
CA TYR A 16 -10.09 -38.30 28.29
C TYR A 16 -9.33 -37.46 27.27
N ALA A 17 -10.04 -36.79 26.37
CA ALA A 17 -9.43 -35.89 25.39
C ALA A 17 -10.30 -34.66 25.12
N VAL A 18 -9.63 -33.55 24.82
CA VAL A 18 -10.28 -32.33 24.33
C VAL A 18 -10.17 -32.30 22.81
N CYS A 19 -11.29 -32.10 22.14
CA CYS A 19 -11.39 -32.04 20.68
C CYS A 19 -11.89 -30.66 20.26
N VAL A 20 -11.30 -30.10 19.21
CA VAL A 20 -11.86 -28.91 18.57
C VAL A 20 -12.94 -29.34 17.58
N VAL A 21 -14.10 -28.67 17.61
CA VAL A 21 -15.24 -29.00 16.75
C VAL A 21 -14.83 -29.00 15.28
N GLY A 22 -15.22 -30.05 14.55
CA GLY A 22 -14.88 -30.25 13.14
C GLY A 22 -13.42 -30.63 12.86
N VAL A 23 -12.60 -30.84 13.90
CA VAL A 23 -11.23 -31.34 13.76
C VAL A 23 -11.21 -32.84 14.04
N GLU A 24 -10.53 -33.59 13.19
CA GLU A 24 -10.33 -35.03 13.38
C GLU A 24 -9.25 -35.31 14.42
N THR A 25 -9.56 -36.21 15.35
CA THR A 25 -8.65 -36.73 16.36
C THR A 25 -8.37 -38.20 16.09
N LEU A 26 -7.08 -38.56 16.02
CA LEU A 26 -6.66 -39.96 15.88
C LEU A 26 -6.72 -40.65 17.23
N VAL A 27 -7.39 -41.81 17.25
CA VAL A 27 -7.48 -42.69 18.41
C VAL A 27 -6.60 -43.91 18.16
N ASP A 28 -5.63 -44.14 19.04
CA ASP A 28 -4.78 -45.32 18.99
C ASP A 28 -5.49 -46.50 19.66
N ILE A 29 -5.91 -47.43 18.81
CA ILE A 29 -6.60 -48.67 19.17
C ILE A 29 -5.64 -49.86 19.36
N HIS A 30 -4.33 -49.64 19.23
CA HIS A 30 -3.32 -50.70 19.25
C HIS A 30 -2.48 -50.71 20.54
N SER A 31 -2.50 -49.63 21.33
CA SER A 31 -1.62 -49.51 22.50
C SER A 31 -2.01 -50.39 23.69
N ASP A 32 -3.31 -50.72 23.85
CA ASP A 32 -3.82 -51.52 24.98
C ASP A 32 -4.94 -52.45 24.47
N VAL A 33 -4.55 -53.67 24.07
CA VAL A 33 -5.40 -54.64 23.36
C VAL A 33 -5.43 -55.97 24.12
N PRO A 34 -6.60 -56.60 24.35
CA PRO A 34 -6.67 -57.90 25.00
C PRO A 34 -5.99 -58.99 24.15
N GLU A 35 -5.31 -59.93 24.79
CA GLU A 35 -4.72 -61.08 24.12
C GLU A 35 -5.78 -61.89 23.35
N GLY A 36 -5.44 -62.32 22.12
CA GLY A 36 -6.35 -63.09 21.27
C GLY A 36 -7.36 -62.26 20.46
N THR A 37 -7.27 -60.92 20.51
CA THR A 37 -8.11 -60.04 19.68
C THR A 37 -7.85 -60.23 18.18
N LYS A 38 -8.93 -60.27 17.39
CA LYS A 38 -8.91 -60.36 15.92
C LYS A 38 -9.66 -59.23 15.23
N THR A 39 -10.74 -58.76 15.84
CA THR A 39 -11.56 -57.67 15.32
C THR A 39 -11.93 -56.70 16.43
N PHE A 40 -12.32 -55.48 16.06
CA PHE A 40 -12.85 -54.49 16.98
C PHE A 40 -14.13 -53.86 16.43
N GLY A 41 -14.95 -53.33 17.32
CA GLY A 41 -16.08 -52.48 16.98
C GLY A 41 -15.94 -51.15 17.71
N VAL A 42 -16.33 -50.06 17.06
CA VAL A 42 -16.29 -48.71 17.64
C VAL A 42 -17.65 -48.05 17.51
N SER A 43 -18.09 -47.38 18.57
CA SER A 43 -19.34 -46.61 18.59
C SER A 43 -19.13 -45.30 19.33
N GLY A 44 -19.68 -44.21 18.80
CA GLY A 44 -19.74 -42.89 19.44
C GLY A 44 -21.11 -42.60 20.04
N SER A 45 -21.17 -41.70 21.03
CA SER A 45 -22.41 -41.06 21.47
C SER A 45 -22.97 -40.11 20.41
N SER A 46 -24.18 -39.59 20.64
CA SER A 46 -24.72 -38.49 19.82
C SER A 46 -23.74 -37.32 19.82
N GLY A 47 -23.46 -36.74 18.64
CA GLY A 47 -22.52 -35.63 18.45
C GLY A 47 -21.07 -36.03 18.17
N VAL A 48 -20.78 -37.34 18.11
CA VAL A 48 -19.46 -37.87 17.71
C VAL A 48 -19.58 -38.64 16.41
N GLU A 49 -18.87 -38.17 15.38
CA GLU A 49 -18.66 -38.91 14.15
C GLU A 49 -17.43 -39.80 14.28
N VAL A 50 -17.56 -41.07 13.89
CA VAL A 50 -16.48 -42.05 13.96
C VAL A 50 -16.19 -42.59 12.57
N PHE A 51 -14.92 -42.53 12.20
CA PHE A 51 -14.41 -43.02 10.93
C PHE A 51 -13.37 -44.11 11.18
N THR A 52 -13.49 -45.22 10.47
CA THR A 52 -12.42 -46.23 10.40
C THR A 52 -11.58 -45.97 9.16
N VAL A 53 -10.26 -45.96 9.34
CA VAL A 53 -9.27 -45.73 8.29
C VAL A 53 -8.58 -47.05 7.96
N HIS A 54 -8.54 -47.42 6.69
CA HIS A 54 -7.83 -48.61 6.20
C HIS A 54 -6.85 -48.28 5.08
N GLY A 55 -5.60 -48.73 5.25
CA GLY A 55 -4.57 -48.75 4.20
C GLY A 55 -3.91 -47.40 3.87
N PRO A 56 -2.90 -47.39 2.98
CA PRO A 56 -2.11 -46.20 2.66
C PRO A 56 -2.88 -45.10 1.90
N SER A 57 -4.09 -45.38 1.42
CA SER A 57 -4.95 -44.47 0.66
C SER A 57 -6.07 -43.79 1.48
N GLN A 58 -6.07 -43.93 2.82
CA GLN A 58 -7.02 -43.29 3.75
C GLN A 58 -8.50 -43.36 3.30
N VAL A 59 -9.01 -44.57 3.00
CA VAL A 59 -10.46 -44.72 2.78
C VAL A 59 -11.17 -44.61 4.12
N THR A 60 -11.82 -43.49 4.40
CA THR A 60 -12.67 -43.27 5.56
C THR A 60 -14.05 -43.89 5.31
N LYS A 61 -14.44 -44.83 6.16
CA LYS A 61 -15.81 -45.37 6.19
C LYS A 61 -16.48 -44.96 7.50
N PRO A 62 -17.75 -44.51 7.47
CA PRO A 62 -18.51 -44.32 8.70
C PRO A 62 -18.55 -45.63 9.48
N ALA A 63 -18.23 -45.58 10.77
CA ALA A 63 -18.31 -46.76 11.62
C ALA A 63 -19.78 -47.15 11.81
N GLY A 64 -20.27 -48.10 11.02
CA GLY A 64 -21.55 -48.77 11.29
C GLY A 64 -21.45 -49.76 12.45
N LYS A 65 -22.51 -50.55 12.71
CA LYS A 65 -22.49 -51.68 13.68
C LYS A 65 -21.55 -52.84 13.27
N ALA A 66 -20.77 -52.70 12.20
CA ALA A 66 -19.89 -53.74 11.67
C ALA A 66 -18.59 -53.84 12.48
N ARG A 67 -18.06 -55.06 12.62
CA ARG A 67 -16.74 -55.32 13.19
C ARG A 67 -15.67 -55.13 12.12
N TRP A 68 -14.55 -54.56 12.50
CA TRP A 68 -13.40 -54.29 11.63
C TRP A 68 -12.20 -55.15 12.05
N PRO A 69 -11.38 -55.63 11.11
CA PRO A 69 -10.16 -56.37 11.46
C PRO A 69 -9.19 -55.47 12.22
N LEU A 70 -8.54 -56.03 13.26
CA LEU A 70 -7.48 -55.35 13.97
C LEU A 70 -6.13 -55.73 13.32
N ASP A 71 -5.69 -54.93 12.35
CA ASP A 71 -4.39 -55.05 11.70
C ASP A 71 -3.59 -53.74 11.77
N SER A 72 -2.30 -53.80 11.40
CA SER A 72 -1.38 -52.64 11.46
C SER A 72 -1.78 -51.47 10.56
N ASN A 73 -2.70 -51.68 9.62
CA ASN A 73 -3.12 -50.70 8.63
C ASN A 73 -4.49 -50.10 8.97
N THR A 74 -5.02 -50.39 10.16
CA THR A 74 -6.33 -49.96 10.60
C THR A 74 -6.22 -48.92 11.71
N GLY A 75 -6.96 -47.82 11.60
CA GLY A 75 -7.01 -46.75 12.59
C GLY A 75 -8.42 -46.20 12.80
N VAL A 76 -8.61 -45.46 13.88
CA VAL A 76 -9.89 -44.80 14.20
C VAL A 76 -9.67 -43.29 14.26
N LEU A 77 -10.44 -42.55 13.47
CA LEU A 77 -10.58 -41.10 13.59
C LEU A 77 -11.93 -40.77 14.20
N VAL A 78 -11.95 -39.80 15.08
CA VAL A 78 -13.18 -39.26 15.67
C VAL A 78 -13.24 -37.77 15.40
N SER A 79 -14.43 -37.26 15.12
CA SER A 79 -14.69 -35.82 15.03
C SER A 79 -15.91 -35.48 15.84
N VAL A 80 -15.85 -34.32 16.51
CA VAL A 80 -16.95 -33.80 17.31
C VAL A 80 -17.67 -32.73 16.49
N ASP A 81 -18.99 -32.84 16.36
CA ASP A 81 -19.81 -31.94 15.53
C ASP A 81 -20.36 -30.72 16.30
N THR A 82 -20.34 -30.77 17.63
CA THR A 82 -21.00 -29.82 18.52
C THR A 82 -20.13 -29.48 19.72
N VAL A 83 -20.32 -28.27 20.26
CA VAL A 83 -19.63 -27.86 21.48
C VAL A 83 -20.26 -28.57 22.69
N SER A 84 -19.41 -29.17 23.53
CA SER A 84 -19.84 -29.83 24.77
C SER A 84 -20.48 -28.85 25.74
N ARG A 85 -21.50 -29.34 26.47
CA ARG A 85 -22.16 -28.56 27.53
C ARG A 85 -21.42 -28.69 28.85
N ASP A 86 -20.99 -29.91 29.14
CA ASP A 86 -20.29 -30.29 30.36
C ASP A 86 -18.94 -30.93 30.01
N LEU A 87 -18.05 -31.04 31.00
CA LEU A 87 -16.83 -31.82 30.82
C LEU A 87 -17.16 -33.28 30.53
N ASP A 88 -16.45 -33.86 29.57
CA ASP A 88 -16.41 -35.29 29.29
C ASP A 88 -17.81 -35.87 28.95
N ASP A 89 -18.69 -35.07 28.34
CA ASP A 89 -20.08 -35.41 28.04
C ASP A 89 -20.28 -36.26 26.78
N LEU A 90 -19.25 -36.37 25.93
CA LEU A 90 -19.23 -37.21 24.75
C LEU A 90 -18.42 -38.48 25.00
N GLN A 91 -18.79 -39.57 24.34
CA GLN A 91 -18.18 -40.88 24.56
C GLN A 91 -17.89 -41.62 23.26
N VAL A 92 -16.72 -42.25 23.19
CA VAL A 92 -16.33 -43.23 22.19
C VAL A 92 -16.00 -44.53 22.92
N LYS A 93 -16.61 -45.62 22.49
CA LYS A 93 -16.37 -46.96 23.03
C LYS A 93 -15.78 -47.85 21.95
N VAL A 94 -14.60 -48.41 22.24
CA VAL A 94 -13.96 -49.44 21.40
C VAL A 94 -14.08 -50.78 22.11
N SER A 95 -14.66 -51.77 21.44
CA SER A 95 -14.84 -53.12 21.96
C SER A 95 -14.02 -54.10 21.13
N TYR A 96 -13.23 -54.96 21.79
CA TYR A 96 -12.33 -55.91 21.13
C TYR A 96 -12.91 -57.33 21.16
N PHE A 97 -12.75 -58.09 20.08
CA PHE A 97 -13.36 -59.41 19.90
C PHE A 97 -12.34 -60.44 19.39
N GLY A 98 -12.43 -61.66 19.93
CA GLY A 98 -11.65 -62.82 19.50
C GLY A 98 -12.33 -63.61 18.37
N SER A 99 -11.92 -64.88 18.20
CA SER A 99 -12.42 -65.77 17.14
C SER A 99 -13.76 -66.46 17.46
N GLN A 100 -14.15 -66.59 18.73
CA GLN A 100 -15.46 -67.12 19.13
C GLN A 100 -16.48 -65.98 19.27
N GLU A 101 -17.60 -66.08 18.55
CA GLU A 101 -18.59 -65.01 18.45
C GLU A 101 -19.48 -64.94 19.71
N GLY A 102 -19.51 -63.78 20.36
CA GLY A 102 -20.59 -63.45 21.30
C GLY A 102 -20.28 -62.33 22.29
N ARG A 103 -19.10 -62.34 22.93
CA ARG A 103 -18.73 -61.38 24.00
C ARG A 103 -17.42 -60.66 23.68
N ALA A 104 -17.38 -59.36 23.97
CA ALA A 104 -16.14 -58.60 23.86
C ALA A 104 -15.10 -59.09 24.89
N LEU A 105 -13.85 -59.25 24.46
CA LEU A 105 -12.70 -59.61 25.31
C LEU A 105 -12.32 -58.48 26.26
N GLY A 106 -12.57 -57.24 25.83
CA GLY A 106 -12.33 -56.03 26.60
C GLY A 106 -12.93 -54.83 25.88
N HIS A 107 -13.04 -53.71 26.59
CA HIS A 107 -13.46 -52.45 25.98
C HIS A 107 -12.65 -51.29 26.54
N GLY A 108 -12.25 -50.38 25.65
CA GLY A 108 -11.71 -49.08 25.99
C GLY A 108 -12.80 -48.02 25.88
N VAL A 109 -12.80 -47.07 26.82
CA VAL A 109 -13.73 -45.92 26.80
C VAL A 109 -12.90 -44.64 26.73
N LEU A 110 -13.25 -43.80 25.78
CA LEU A 110 -12.72 -42.46 25.61
C LEU A 110 -13.85 -41.46 25.80
N TYR A 111 -13.71 -40.59 26.80
CA TYR A 111 -14.58 -39.43 26.94
C TYR A 111 -13.96 -38.23 26.22
N LEU A 112 -14.81 -37.47 25.54
CA LEU A 112 -14.42 -36.31 24.75
C LEU A 112 -15.10 -35.07 25.31
N THR A 113 -14.37 -33.95 25.30
CA THR A 113 -14.96 -32.62 25.47
C THR A 113 -14.74 -31.80 24.21
N GLY A 114 -15.82 -31.44 23.52
CA GLY A 114 -15.82 -30.60 22.33
C GLY A 114 -15.73 -29.10 22.66
N VAL A 115 -14.77 -28.40 22.05
CA VAL A 115 -14.63 -26.93 22.15
C VAL A 115 -14.57 -26.29 20.76
N ASP A 116 -15.10 -25.08 20.61
CA ASP A 116 -14.96 -24.29 19.39
C ASP A 116 -13.85 -23.25 19.60
N VAL A 117 -12.78 -23.35 18.83
CA VAL A 117 -11.66 -22.41 18.82
C VAL A 117 -11.43 -21.95 17.38
N SER A 118 -11.63 -20.66 17.11
CA SER A 118 -11.48 -20.09 15.77
C SER A 118 -10.96 -18.66 15.87
N LEU A 119 -9.89 -18.35 15.13
CA LEU A 119 -9.37 -17.00 15.00
C LEU A 119 -9.83 -16.40 13.67
N ASP A 120 -10.67 -15.37 13.69
CA ASP A 120 -11.38 -14.87 12.51
C ASP A 120 -11.05 -13.41 12.21
N VAL A 121 -10.99 -13.09 10.92
CA VAL A 121 -10.63 -11.77 10.38
C VAL A 121 -11.56 -11.43 9.20
N ASP A 122 -11.52 -10.18 8.73
CA ASP A 122 -12.35 -9.72 7.60
C ASP A 122 -11.84 -10.24 6.24
N THR A 123 -11.98 -11.55 6.01
CA THR A 123 -11.55 -12.23 4.77
C THR A 123 -12.28 -11.76 3.52
N ARG A 124 -13.49 -11.22 3.67
CA ARG A 124 -14.36 -10.76 2.56
C ARG A 124 -14.31 -9.26 2.33
N ARG A 125 -13.47 -8.54 3.07
CA ARG A 125 -13.23 -7.10 2.87
C ARG A 125 -14.51 -6.27 3.00
N THR A 126 -15.28 -6.54 4.06
CA THR A 126 -16.56 -5.88 4.39
C THR A 126 -16.45 -4.88 5.56
N GLY A 127 -15.26 -4.74 6.13
CA GLY A 127 -14.97 -3.91 7.29
C GLY A 127 -15.25 -4.60 8.64
N LYS A 128 -15.65 -5.88 8.66
CA LYS A 128 -16.00 -6.60 9.90
C LYS A 128 -15.43 -8.01 9.91
N ALA A 129 -14.80 -8.39 11.02
CA ALA A 129 -14.39 -9.77 11.24
C ALA A 129 -15.62 -10.64 11.53
N ARG A 130 -15.77 -11.76 10.82
CA ARG A 130 -16.83 -12.75 11.02
C ARG A 130 -16.28 -14.14 10.76
N LYS A 131 -16.81 -15.13 11.48
CA LYS A 131 -16.55 -16.54 11.20
C LYS A 131 -16.95 -16.85 9.76
N SER A 132 -16.00 -17.35 8.98
CA SER A 132 -16.16 -17.62 7.55
C SER A 132 -15.64 -19.01 7.22
N ARG A 133 -16.23 -19.65 6.19
CA ARG A 133 -15.71 -20.89 5.59
C ARG A 133 -14.58 -20.64 4.58
N THR A 134 -14.35 -19.37 4.22
CA THR A 134 -13.26 -18.97 3.32
C THR A 134 -11.92 -19.26 3.99
N ASP A 135 -10.94 -19.72 3.21
CA ASP A 135 -9.58 -19.91 3.73
C ASP A 135 -9.02 -18.58 4.22
N LYS A 136 -8.67 -18.53 5.51
CA LYS A 136 -8.14 -17.35 6.20
C LYS A 136 -6.62 -17.39 6.34
N LYS A 137 -5.97 -18.46 5.89
CA LYS A 137 -4.51 -18.66 5.95
C LYS A 137 -3.78 -18.16 4.70
N THR A 138 -4.52 -17.69 3.72
CA THR A 138 -4.02 -17.27 2.41
C THR A 138 -4.61 -15.93 2.01
N TRP A 139 -3.99 -15.29 1.04
CA TRP A 139 -4.42 -14.00 0.51
C TRP A 139 -4.37 -14.05 -1.02
N TYR A 140 -5.46 -13.62 -1.68
CA TYR A 140 -5.60 -13.66 -3.14
C TYR A 140 -6.00 -12.29 -3.71
N TRP A 141 -5.35 -11.92 -4.82
CA TRP A 141 -5.62 -10.70 -5.61
C TRP A 141 -6.93 -10.84 -6.40
N GLY A 142 -7.43 -9.72 -6.91
CA GLY A 142 -8.57 -9.69 -7.82
C GLY A 142 -9.93 -9.41 -7.16
N PRO A 143 -10.99 -9.21 -7.96
CA PRO A 143 -12.34 -8.94 -7.48
C PRO A 143 -12.95 -10.10 -6.69
N GLU A 144 -12.64 -11.34 -7.08
CA GLU A 144 -13.00 -12.56 -6.34
C GLU A 144 -11.96 -12.94 -5.26
N GLY A 145 -10.92 -12.10 -5.11
CA GLY A 145 -9.85 -12.27 -4.16
C GLY A 145 -10.35 -12.12 -2.72
N TYR A 146 -9.70 -12.81 -1.80
CA TYR A 146 -10.04 -12.81 -0.39
C TYR A 146 -8.78 -12.70 0.49
N GLY A 147 -9.00 -12.54 1.78
CA GLY A 147 -7.94 -12.34 2.78
C GLY A 147 -8.01 -10.95 3.38
N ALA A 148 -7.63 -10.87 4.66
CA ALA A 148 -7.72 -9.63 5.43
C ALA A 148 -6.66 -8.61 5.00
N ILE A 149 -6.98 -7.34 5.20
CA ILE A 149 -6.12 -6.20 4.90
C ILE A 149 -5.81 -5.49 6.22
N LEU A 150 -4.59 -5.01 6.36
CA LEU A 150 -4.08 -4.31 7.52
C LEU A 150 -3.51 -2.95 7.09
N LEU A 151 -3.87 -1.88 7.78
CA LEU A 151 -3.30 -0.55 7.56
C LEU A 151 -2.01 -0.38 8.37
N VAL A 152 -1.04 0.32 7.79
CA VAL A 152 0.12 0.81 8.54
C VAL A 152 -0.32 2.05 9.31
N ASN A 153 -0.27 1.98 10.64
CA ASN A 153 -0.83 2.98 11.54
C ASN A 153 0.10 4.19 11.72
N CYS A 154 0.28 4.94 10.64
CA CYS A 154 1.35 5.92 10.46
C CYS A 154 0.91 7.37 10.61
N ASP A 155 -0.33 7.60 11.03
CA ASP A 155 -0.86 8.92 11.37
C ASP A 155 -0.75 9.16 12.88
N LYS A 156 -1.44 10.19 13.38
CA LYS A 156 -1.28 10.66 14.76
C LYS A 156 -2.61 11.20 15.28
N ASP A 157 -3.42 10.31 15.84
CA ASP A 157 -4.74 10.65 16.38
C ASP A 157 -4.68 11.38 17.71
N SER A 158 -3.68 11.07 18.54
CA SER A 158 -3.53 11.75 19.82
C SER A 158 -2.87 13.13 19.65
N PRO A 159 -3.57 14.24 19.98
CA PRO A 159 -2.97 15.57 19.90
C PRO A 159 -1.85 15.79 20.94
N ARG A 160 -1.70 14.87 21.90
CA ARG A 160 -0.65 14.92 22.93
C ARG A 160 0.65 14.26 22.47
N SER A 161 0.59 13.42 21.43
CA SER A 161 1.77 12.78 20.87
C SER A 161 2.49 13.72 19.91
N ARG A 162 3.82 13.57 19.81
CA ARG A 162 4.63 14.19 18.74
C ARG A 162 4.93 13.23 17.60
N ASP A 163 4.72 11.94 17.84
CA ASP A 163 5.11 10.84 16.98
C ASP A 163 3.87 10.10 16.47
N PRO A 164 3.95 9.43 15.31
CA PRO A 164 2.84 8.64 14.82
C PRO A 164 2.53 7.45 15.73
N ASP A 165 1.30 6.95 15.67
CA ASP A 165 0.80 5.92 16.59
C ASP A 165 1.60 4.62 16.52
N LEU A 166 2.10 4.23 15.33
CA LEU A 166 3.04 3.11 15.17
C LEU A 166 4.32 3.19 16.01
N LYS A 167 4.71 4.33 16.58
CA LYS A 167 5.89 4.42 17.47
C LYS A 167 5.59 4.06 18.93
N HIS A 168 4.32 3.99 19.32
CA HIS A 168 3.92 3.74 20.70
C HIS A 168 3.58 2.27 20.96
N SER A 169 3.97 1.76 22.13
CA SER A 169 3.60 0.39 22.55
C SER A 169 2.26 0.33 23.30
N GLN A 170 1.63 1.48 23.52
CA GLN A 170 0.37 1.64 24.24
C GLN A 170 -0.57 2.50 23.41
N LEU A 171 -1.86 2.17 23.46
CA LEU A 171 -2.90 2.93 22.82
C LEU A 171 -2.97 4.34 23.41
N THR A 172 -2.85 5.38 22.58
CA THR A 172 -2.77 6.78 23.04
C THR A 172 -4.10 7.55 22.87
N SER A 173 -4.97 7.08 21.97
CA SER A 173 -6.32 7.58 21.71
C SER A 173 -7.28 6.40 21.49
N LEU A 174 -8.58 6.60 21.73
CA LEU A 174 -9.58 5.61 21.30
C LEU A 174 -9.91 5.73 19.81
N ASP A 175 -9.63 6.89 19.20
CA ASP A 175 -9.86 7.12 17.77
C ASP A 175 -8.93 6.23 16.92
N ASP A 176 -7.72 5.97 17.40
CA ASP A 176 -6.68 5.08 16.84
C ASP A 176 -7.21 3.65 16.56
N LEU A 177 -8.23 3.20 17.31
CA LEU A 177 -8.86 1.90 17.06
C LEU A 177 -9.59 1.83 15.71
N GLN A 178 -9.89 2.97 15.07
CA GLN A 178 -10.57 3.04 13.77
C GLN A 178 -9.64 2.71 12.60
N ASP A 179 -8.33 2.89 12.77
CA ASP A 179 -7.30 2.53 11.78
C ASP A 179 -6.86 1.07 11.89
N MET A 180 -7.25 0.42 12.99
CA MET A 180 -6.92 -0.97 13.28
C MET A 180 -7.92 -1.95 12.65
N SER A 181 -7.38 -3.05 12.13
CA SER A 181 -8.20 -4.13 11.57
C SER A 181 -8.76 -5.03 12.66
N PRO A 182 -10.05 -5.41 12.59
CA PRO A 182 -10.66 -6.26 13.60
C PRO A 182 -10.20 -7.72 13.44
N MET A 183 -9.95 -8.38 14.57
CA MET A 183 -9.72 -9.81 14.68
C MET A 183 -10.51 -10.35 15.87
N VAL A 184 -11.18 -11.49 15.73
CA VAL A 184 -12.04 -12.07 16.77
C VAL A 184 -11.61 -13.49 17.05
N LEU A 185 -11.41 -13.82 18.33
CA LEU A 185 -11.23 -15.19 18.78
C LEU A 185 -12.55 -15.74 19.31
N SER A 186 -13.10 -16.73 18.64
CA SER A 186 -14.18 -17.57 19.18
C SER A 186 -13.56 -18.67 20.04
N CYS A 187 -14.05 -18.82 21.28
CA CYS A 187 -13.55 -19.77 22.27
C CYS A 187 -14.71 -20.32 23.14
N THR A 188 -15.59 -21.12 22.54
CA THR A 188 -16.79 -21.66 23.20
C THR A 188 -16.56 -23.08 23.71
N GLY A 189 -16.95 -23.36 24.95
CA GLY A 189 -16.86 -24.68 25.58
C GLY A 189 -17.05 -24.59 27.09
N PRO A 190 -17.01 -25.72 27.82
CA PRO A 190 -17.09 -25.72 29.29
C PRO A 190 -15.89 -24.95 29.89
N ASP A 191 -16.16 -24.05 30.84
CA ASP A 191 -15.13 -23.17 31.42
C ASP A 191 -13.98 -23.94 32.08
N ASP A 192 -14.28 -25.13 32.63
CA ASP A 192 -13.28 -25.98 33.27
C ASP A 192 -12.23 -26.55 32.31
N VAL A 193 -12.56 -26.70 31.01
CA VAL A 193 -11.57 -27.09 30.00
C VAL A 193 -10.45 -26.06 29.95
N PHE A 194 -10.82 -24.77 29.96
CA PHE A 194 -9.89 -23.66 29.85
C PHE A 194 -9.04 -23.42 31.13
N ARG A 195 -9.32 -24.15 32.21
CA ARG A 195 -8.45 -24.18 33.40
C ARG A 195 -7.19 -25.01 33.16
N SER A 196 -7.33 -26.15 32.48
CA SER A 196 -6.25 -27.11 32.20
C SER A 196 -5.65 -26.98 30.80
N HIS A 197 -6.41 -26.42 29.86
CA HIS A 197 -5.98 -26.14 28.50
C HIS A 197 -6.00 -24.64 28.25
N LYS A 198 -4.89 -24.07 27.79
CA LYS A 198 -4.77 -22.62 27.60
C LYS A 198 -4.81 -22.26 26.12
N LEU A 199 -5.39 -21.10 25.84
CA LEU A 199 -5.34 -20.48 24.52
C LEU A 199 -4.12 -19.57 24.48
N LEU A 200 -3.21 -19.82 23.54
CA LEU A 200 -2.01 -19.03 23.30
C LEU A 200 -2.10 -18.36 21.93
N LEU A 201 -2.23 -17.04 21.92
CA LEU A 201 -2.09 -16.24 20.71
C LEU A 201 -0.59 -16.01 20.44
N LYS A 202 -0.14 -16.21 19.20
CA LYS A 202 1.28 -16.21 18.82
C LYS A 202 1.53 -15.48 17.50
N VAL A 203 2.68 -14.84 17.42
CA VAL A 203 3.25 -14.23 16.21
C VAL A 203 4.70 -14.69 16.03
N SER A 204 5.16 -14.82 14.79
CA SER A 204 6.56 -15.14 14.50
C SER A 204 7.48 -13.97 14.89
N SER A 205 8.75 -14.24 15.19
CA SER A 205 9.70 -13.16 15.50
C SER A 205 9.89 -12.15 14.36
N PRO A 206 9.88 -12.53 13.07
CA PRO A 206 9.88 -11.55 11.97
C PRO A 206 8.60 -10.72 11.90
N ASP A 207 7.43 -11.35 11.98
CA ASP A 207 6.14 -10.66 11.87
C ASP A 207 5.86 -9.75 13.08
N SER A 208 6.43 -10.06 14.25
CA SER A 208 6.25 -9.25 15.46
C SER A 208 6.82 -7.84 15.33
N GLN A 209 7.79 -7.64 14.43
CA GLN A 209 8.35 -6.32 14.12
C GLN A 209 7.47 -5.53 13.13
N ARG A 210 6.43 -6.16 12.58
CA ARG A 210 5.59 -5.61 11.51
C ARG A 210 4.16 -5.30 11.95
N LEU A 211 3.74 -5.74 13.13
CA LEU A 211 2.39 -5.53 13.65
C LEU A 211 2.37 -5.36 15.17
N ARG A 212 1.28 -4.78 15.69
CA ARG A 212 0.85 -4.96 17.09
C ARG A 212 -0.58 -5.44 17.15
N VAL A 213 -0.92 -6.10 18.25
CA VAL A 213 -2.27 -6.52 18.57
C VAL A 213 -2.65 -5.99 19.93
N PHE A 214 -3.78 -5.29 20.02
CA PHE A 214 -4.35 -4.78 21.25
C PHE A 214 -5.62 -5.54 21.62
N CYS A 215 -5.83 -5.71 22.92
CA CYS A 215 -7.04 -6.31 23.49
C CYS A 215 -7.47 -5.49 24.71
N ALA A 216 -8.77 -5.23 24.83
CA ALA A 216 -9.34 -4.63 26.04
C ALA A 216 -9.67 -5.71 27.08
N ARG A 217 -9.31 -5.48 28.34
CA ARG A 217 -9.75 -6.29 29.49
C ARG A 217 -10.32 -5.39 30.57
N GLY A 218 -11.52 -5.72 31.07
CA GLY A 218 -12.20 -4.94 32.12
C GLY A 218 -13.04 -3.75 31.60
N GLY A 219 -13.47 -3.77 30.34
CA GLY A 219 -14.35 -2.76 29.72
C GLY A 219 -13.68 -1.98 28.57
N THR A 220 -14.36 -0.99 28.01
CA THR A 220 -13.95 -0.27 26.77
C THR A 220 -13.21 1.06 27.01
N ALA A 221 -12.80 1.36 28.24
CA ALA A 221 -12.01 2.55 28.53
C ALA A 221 -10.58 2.44 27.96
N LEU A 222 -9.97 3.56 27.58
CA LEU A 222 -8.60 3.61 27.01
C LEU A 222 -7.57 2.81 27.84
N ALA A 223 -7.61 2.94 29.18
CA ALA A 223 -6.68 2.28 30.08
C ALA A 223 -6.75 0.73 30.06
N ASN A 224 -7.86 0.17 29.56
CA ASN A 224 -8.12 -1.26 29.52
C ASN A 224 -7.51 -1.94 28.28
N TYR A 225 -7.16 -1.17 27.24
CA TYR A 225 -6.49 -1.70 26.06
C TYR A 225 -5.01 -1.93 26.36
N LYS A 226 -4.54 -3.16 26.14
CA LYS A 226 -3.13 -3.55 26.32
C LYS A 226 -2.61 -4.21 25.05
N MET A 227 -1.34 -3.93 24.73
CA MET A 227 -0.63 -4.66 23.70
C MET A 227 -0.42 -6.12 24.15
N VAL A 228 -1.07 -7.04 23.45
CA VAL A 228 -0.98 -8.47 23.71
C VAL A 228 0.05 -9.14 22.80
N LEU A 229 0.28 -8.64 21.59
CA LEU A 229 1.37 -9.07 20.71
C LEU A 229 2.04 -7.87 20.05
N GLY A 230 3.33 -8.00 19.73
CA GLY A 230 4.11 -6.98 19.05
C GLY A 230 5.61 -7.18 19.20
N PRO A 231 6.44 -6.15 18.94
CA PRO A 231 7.89 -6.28 18.87
C PRO A 231 8.56 -6.89 20.11
N SER A 232 8.03 -6.59 21.30
CA SER A 232 8.54 -7.10 22.58
C SER A 232 7.74 -8.29 23.15
N ARG A 233 6.72 -8.77 22.44
CA ARG A 233 5.81 -9.82 22.93
C ARG A 233 5.33 -10.73 21.81
N LEU A 234 5.94 -11.92 21.72
CA LEU A 234 5.62 -12.91 20.68
C LEU A 234 4.43 -13.82 21.00
N THR A 235 4.09 -13.94 22.29
CA THR A 235 3.04 -14.84 22.77
C THR A 235 2.18 -14.14 23.83
N TYR A 236 0.88 -14.43 23.80
CA TYR A 236 -0.10 -14.02 24.78
C TYR A 236 -0.96 -15.21 25.22
N GLN A 237 -0.91 -15.54 26.51
CA GLN A 237 -1.89 -16.42 27.11
C GLN A 237 -3.20 -15.65 27.28
N VAL A 238 -4.24 -16.09 26.58
CA VAL A 238 -5.53 -15.42 26.55
C VAL A 238 -6.21 -15.48 27.92
N ASP A 239 -6.51 -14.31 28.48
CA ASP A 239 -7.12 -14.17 29.81
C ASP A 239 -8.65 -14.33 29.79
N ARG A 240 -9.15 -15.47 29.31
CA ARG A 240 -10.57 -15.72 29.07
C ARG A 240 -11.37 -15.73 30.39
N GLN A 241 -12.43 -14.92 30.48
CA GLN A 241 -13.33 -14.93 31.63
C GLN A 241 -14.36 -16.07 31.54
N PRO A 242 -14.88 -16.59 32.67
CA PRO A 242 -15.95 -17.60 32.64
C PRO A 242 -17.16 -17.12 31.84
N GLY A 243 -17.69 -17.97 30.96
CA GLY A 243 -18.79 -17.65 30.06
C GLY A 243 -18.44 -16.75 28.86
N GLU A 244 -17.22 -16.21 28.77
CA GLU A 244 -16.76 -15.43 27.61
C GLU A 244 -16.61 -16.36 26.39
N ARG A 245 -17.27 -16.02 25.28
CA ARG A 245 -17.28 -16.86 24.06
C ARG A 245 -16.52 -16.26 22.89
N GLU A 246 -16.41 -14.94 22.87
CA GLU A 246 -15.72 -14.19 21.84
C GLU A 246 -14.87 -13.10 22.48
N ILE A 247 -13.66 -12.92 21.94
CA ILE A 247 -12.71 -11.90 22.39
C ILE A 247 -12.30 -11.08 21.18
N ALA A 248 -12.51 -9.77 21.24
CA ALA A 248 -12.14 -8.84 20.18
C ALA A 248 -10.69 -8.36 20.36
N PHE A 249 -9.98 -8.34 19.24
CA PHE A 249 -8.63 -7.82 19.10
C PHE A 249 -8.59 -6.76 17.99
N HIS A 250 -7.70 -5.79 18.17
CA HIS A 250 -7.43 -4.73 17.20
C HIS A 250 -5.99 -4.88 16.72
N VAL A 251 -5.79 -4.96 15.41
CA VAL A 251 -4.48 -5.20 14.80
C VAL A 251 -4.04 -3.96 14.03
N GLU A 252 -2.82 -3.48 14.28
CA GLU A 252 -2.19 -2.39 13.51
C GLU A 252 -0.93 -2.88 12.79
N GLY A 253 -0.64 -2.31 11.62
CA GLY A 253 0.60 -2.49 10.90
C GLY A 253 1.66 -1.46 11.27
N LEU A 254 2.93 -1.88 11.29
CA LEU A 254 4.07 -1.04 11.67
C LEU A 254 5.03 -0.74 10.52
N THR A 255 4.92 -1.48 9.41
CA THR A 255 5.84 -1.32 8.28
C THR A 255 5.09 -1.54 6.98
N PHE A 256 5.26 -0.62 6.05
CA PHE A 256 4.87 -0.81 4.65
C PHE A 256 5.65 -1.96 3.99
N PRO A 257 5.11 -2.55 2.91
CA PRO A 257 5.87 -3.41 2.02
C PRO A 257 7.19 -2.73 1.59
N ASN A 258 8.28 -3.50 1.55
CA ASN A 258 9.61 -3.05 1.12
C ASN A 258 10.40 -4.24 0.54
N ALA A 259 11.65 -4.02 0.10
CA ALA A 259 12.48 -5.06 -0.50
C ALA A 259 12.66 -6.34 0.35
N HIS A 260 12.50 -6.25 1.67
CA HIS A 260 12.66 -7.38 2.59
C HIS A 260 11.33 -7.85 3.19
N PHE A 261 10.21 -7.28 2.78
CA PHE A 261 8.91 -7.58 3.33
C PHE A 261 7.81 -7.46 2.26
N PRO A 262 7.25 -8.60 1.79
CA PRO A 262 6.24 -8.62 0.72
C PRO A 262 4.84 -8.16 1.16
N GLY A 263 4.70 -7.72 2.42
CA GLY A 263 3.45 -7.23 2.98
C GLY A 263 2.54 -8.29 3.62
N LEU A 264 2.96 -9.54 3.78
CA LEU A 264 2.14 -10.59 4.41
C LEU A 264 2.62 -10.88 5.83
N VAL A 265 1.69 -10.90 6.79
CA VAL A 265 1.95 -11.26 8.20
C VAL A 265 0.95 -12.30 8.68
N SER A 266 1.37 -13.14 9.62
CA SER A 266 0.56 -14.23 10.17
C SER A 266 0.37 -14.12 11.68
N LEU A 267 -0.85 -14.42 12.13
CA LEU A 267 -1.21 -14.54 13.54
C LEU A 267 -1.85 -15.91 13.77
N SER A 268 -1.55 -16.52 14.90
CA SER A 268 -2.08 -17.86 15.22
C SER A 268 -2.58 -17.94 16.64
N VAL A 269 -3.59 -18.79 16.85
CA VAL A 269 -4.03 -19.21 18.18
C VAL A 269 -3.83 -20.70 18.32
N SER A 270 -3.22 -21.14 19.42
CA SER A 270 -3.07 -22.56 19.76
C SER A 270 -3.83 -22.88 21.04
N LEU A 271 -4.53 -24.02 21.05
CA LEU A 271 -5.02 -24.64 22.27
C LEU A 271 -3.94 -25.61 22.77
N VAL A 272 -3.38 -25.35 23.96
CA VAL A 272 -2.29 -26.15 24.53
C VAL A 272 -2.73 -26.85 25.81
N ASP A 273 -2.32 -28.10 26.01
CA ASP A 273 -2.49 -28.79 27.30
C ASP A 273 -1.35 -28.41 28.24
N THR A 274 -1.67 -27.74 29.35
CA THR A 274 -0.66 -27.31 30.34
C THR A 274 -0.31 -28.38 31.37
N ARG A 275 -0.98 -29.55 31.33
CA ARG A 275 -0.68 -30.68 32.22
C ARG A 275 0.50 -31.52 31.73
N ALA A 276 0.84 -31.42 30.44
CA ALA A 276 1.98 -32.12 29.86
C ALA A 276 3.30 -31.45 30.25
N LEU A 277 4.36 -32.25 30.45
CA LEU A 277 5.72 -31.76 30.76
C LEU A 277 6.32 -30.88 29.64
N SER A 278 5.75 -30.94 28.43
CA SER A 278 6.05 -30.10 27.29
C SER A 278 4.73 -29.51 26.79
N GLU A 279 4.69 -28.22 26.43
CA GLU A 279 3.51 -27.58 25.86
C GLU A 279 3.13 -28.23 24.51
N VAL A 280 2.23 -29.21 24.54
CA VAL A 280 1.72 -29.84 23.33
C VAL A 280 0.52 -29.04 22.83
N ALA A 281 0.64 -28.48 21.63
CA ALA A 281 -0.48 -27.84 20.94
C ALA A 281 -1.44 -28.90 20.39
N LEU A 282 -2.66 -28.93 20.92
CA LEU A 282 -3.75 -29.81 20.47
C LEU A 282 -4.36 -29.32 19.16
N PHE A 283 -4.40 -28.01 18.97
CA PHE A 283 -4.97 -27.35 17.81
C PHE A 283 -4.28 -26.01 17.57
N THR A 284 -4.16 -25.63 16.31
CA THR A 284 -3.72 -24.29 15.90
C THR A 284 -4.56 -23.80 14.74
N ASP A 285 -5.06 -22.58 14.87
CA ASP A 285 -5.68 -21.83 13.79
C ASP A 285 -4.83 -20.60 13.44
N THR A 286 -4.86 -20.17 12.18
CA THR A 286 -3.97 -19.14 11.66
C THR A 286 -4.72 -18.22 10.71
N VAL A 287 -4.46 -16.93 10.80
CA VAL A 287 -4.96 -15.90 9.90
C VAL A 287 -3.80 -15.14 9.27
N VAL A 288 -4.01 -14.66 8.05
CA VAL A 288 -3.04 -13.84 7.31
C VAL A 288 -3.64 -12.47 6.98
N PHE A 289 -2.83 -11.43 7.16
CA PHE A 289 -3.12 -10.07 6.71
C PHE A 289 -2.16 -9.66 5.60
N ARG A 290 -2.65 -8.85 4.67
CA ARG A 290 -1.81 -8.06 3.76
C ARG A 290 -1.77 -6.60 4.20
N MET A 291 -0.57 -6.04 4.35
CA MET A 291 -0.37 -4.61 4.52
C MET A 291 -0.86 -3.85 3.29
N ALA A 292 -1.68 -2.83 3.51
CA ALA A 292 -2.07 -1.91 2.45
C ALA A 292 -0.82 -1.20 1.89
N PRO A 293 -0.67 -1.15 0.55
CA PRO A 293 0.42 -0.42 -0.08
C PRO A 293 0.20 1.09 0.04
N TRP A 294 1.28 1.85 -0.09
CA TRP A 294 1.20 3.30 -0.35
C TRP A 294 0.92 3.54 -1.84
N ILE A 295 -0.04 4.43 -2.14
CA ILE A 295 -0.55 4.66 -3.50
C ILE A 295 -0.50 6.16 -3.83
N MET A 296 0.13 6.53 -4.94
CA MET A 296 0.19 7.90 -5.47
C MET A 296 -1.07 8.29 -6.24
N THR A 297 -1.31 9.59 -6.39
CA THR A 297 -2.42 10.13 -7.20
C THR A 297 -1.93 10.95 -8.40
N PRO A 298 -2.31 10.59 -9.65
CA PRO A 298 -1.87 11.31 -10.84
C PRO A 298 -2.52 12.69 -10.94
N ASN A 299 -1.94 13.56 -11.78
CA ASN A 299 -2.47 14.90 -12.08
C ASN A 299 -3.92 14.92 -12.61
N THR A 300 -4.42 13.79 -13.10
CA THR A 300 -5.80 13.60 -13.55
C THR A 300 -6.80 13.39 -12.41
N GLN A 301 -6.35 13.06 -11.19
CA GLN A 301 -7.24 12.95 -10.03
C GLN A 301 -7.75 14.34 -9.58
N PRO A 302 -9.01 14.43 -9.11
CA PRO A 302 -9.58 15.68 -8.62
C PRO A 302 -8.73 16.31 -7.50
N PRO A 303 -8.35 17.60 -7.61
CA PRO A 303 -7.56 18.28 -6.58
C PRO A 303 -8.40 18.53 -5.33
N LEU A 304 -7.78 18.43 -4.15
CA LEU A 304 -8.40 18.72 -2.86
C LEU A 304 -7.71 19.91 -2.18
N GLU A 305 -6.38 19.85 -2.07
CA GLU A 305 -5.56 20.88 -1.44
C GLU A 305 -4.34 21.21 -2.31
N LEU A 306 -4.08 22.50 -2.53
CA LEU A 306 -2.90 23.04 -3.19
C LEU A 306 -1.98 23.65 -2.13
N TYR A 307 -0.75 23.18 -2.08
CA TYR A 307 0.29 23.65 -1.16
C TYR A 307 1.28 24.53 -1.91
N VAL A 308 1.67 25.65 -1.29
CA VAL A 308 2.64 26.61 -1.84
C VAL A 308 3.41 27.29 -0.71
N CYS A 309 4.68 27.63 -0.93
CA CYS A 309 5.49 28.37 0.05
C CYS A 309 5.42 29.89 -0.19
N SER A 310 5.25 30.66 0.89
CA SER A 310 5.55 32.09 0.90
C SER A 310 7.04 32.29 1.14
N VAL A 311 7.71 33.00 0.24
CA VAL A 311 9.17 33.23 0.25
C VAL A 311 9.51 34.69 -0.02
N MET A 312 10.72 35.08 0.37
CA MET A 312 11.28 36.40 0.15
C MET A 312 12.66 36.27 -0.50
N ASP A 313 12.82 36.87 -1.67
CA ASP A 313 14.08 36.91 -2.40
C ASP A 313 14.65 38.34 -2.39
N PRO A 314 15.93 38.53 -2.79
CA PRO A 314 16.51 39.87 -2.92
C PRO A 314 15.75 40.79 -3.89
N HIS A 315 14.94 40.21 -4.78
CA HIS A 315 14.12 40.92 -5.77
C HIS A 315 12.68 41.20 -5.27
N GLY A 316 12.31 40.75 -4.07
CA GLY A 316 10.99 40.95 -3.47
C GLY A 316 10.32 39.66 -3.02
N SER A 317 9.09 39.79 -2.52
CA SER A 317 8.23 38.66 -2.13
C SER A 317 7.56 38.02 -3.36
N ASN A 318 7.24 36.73 -3.26
CA ASN A 318 6.41 36.04 -4.24
C ASN A 318 4.89 36.29 -4.06
N GLU A 319 4.46 37.34 -3.35
CA GLU A 319 3.05 37.64 -3.06
C GLU A 319 2.15 37.64 -4.31
N LYS A 320 2.59 38.26 -5.42
CA LYS A 320 1.84 38.27 -6.67
C LYS A 320 1.57 36.85 -7.22
N PHE A 321 2.55 35.95 -7.07
CA PHE A 321 2.41 34.55 -7.44
C PHE A 321 1.42 33.83 -6.53
N LEU A 322 1.46 34.11 -5.22
CA LEU A 322 0.50 33.56 -4.26
C LEU A 322 -0.94 34.01 -4.58
N ASP A 323 -1.14 35.25 -5.01
CA ASP A 323 -2.45 35.73 -5.47
C ASP A 323 -2.96 34.98 -6.70
N ASP A 324 -2.07 34.68 -7.66
CA ASP A 324 -2.42 33.90 -8.84
C ASP A 324 -2.74 32.44 -8.48
N MET A 325 -2.00 31.84 -7.55
CA MET A 325 -2.31 30.51 -7.00
C MET A 325 -3.66 30.51 -6.27
N ALA A 326 -3.97 31.55 -5.49
CA ALA A 326 -5.25 31.71 -4.83
C ALA A 326 -6.40 31.83 -5.82
N TYR A 327 -6.23 32.62 -6.88
CA TYR A 327 -7.18 32.73 -7.96
C TYR A 327 -7.44 31.35 -8.60
N LEU A 328 -6.38 30.61 -8.95
CA LEU A 328 -6.49 29.30 -9.57
C LEU A 328 -7.19 28.29 -8.64
N ALA A 329 -6.81 28.25 -7.36
CA ALA A 329 -7.40 27.36 -6.35
C ALA A 329 -8.90 27.63 -6.17
N VAL A 330 -9.32 28.91 -6.12
CA VAL A 330 -10.74 29.30 -6.04
C VAL A 330 -11.51 28.83 -7.27
N LYS A 331 -10.96 28.99 -8.47
CA LYS A 331 -11.61 28.52 -9.72
C LYS A 331 -11.78 27.00 -9.74
N ALA A 332 -10.78 26.27 -9.23
CA ALA A 332 -10.80 24.82 -9.16
C ALA A 332 -11.55 24.25 -7.94
N LYS A 333 -12.06 25.10 -7.03
CA LYS A 333 -12.64 24.68 -5.73
C LYS A 333 -11.68 23.82 -4.91
N CYS A 334 -10.39 24.15 -4.99
CA CYS A 334 -9.30 23.51 -4.26
C CYS A 334 -8.93 24.40 -3.06
N LYS A 335 -8.69 23.80 -1.89
CA LYS A 335 -8.23 24.57 -0.71
C LYS A 335 -6.77 24.96 -0.91
N LEU A 336 -6.44 26.24 -0.73
CA LEU A 336 -5.06 26.71 -0.74
C LEU A 336 -4.45 26.62 0.66
N VAL A 337 -3.25 26.05 0.76
CA VAL A 337 -2.44 25.98 1.97
C VAL A 337 -1.10 26.68 1.70
N VAL A 338 -0.86 27.80 2.39
CA VAL A 338 0.39 28.56 2.25
C VAL A 338 1.32 28.22 3.42
N CYS A 339 2.46 27.62 3.14
CA CYS A 339 3.53 27.40 4.11
C CYS A 339 4.28 28.71 4.35
N PRO A 340 4.26 29.26 5.58
CA PRO A 340 4.89 30.54 5.87
C PRO A 340 6.42 30.42 5.88
N GLN A 341 7.10 31.54 5.62
CA GLN A 341 8.56 31.59 5.52
C GLN A 341 9.30 31.01 6.74
N ALA A 342 8.75 31.22 7.94
CA ALA A 342 9.33 30.71 9.19
C ALA A 342 9.43 29.18 9.23
N GLU A 343 8.56 28.48 8.52
CA GLU A 343 8.51 27.01 8.46
C GLU A 343 9.33 26.47 7.29
N ASN A 344 9.22 27.11 6.12
CA ASN A 344 9.94 26.67 4.92
C ASN A 344 11.42 27.12 4.87
N ARG A 345 11.85 28.07 5.70
CA ARG A 345 13.24 28.58 5.72
C ARG A 345 13.70 29.08 4.34
N ASN A 346 12.79 29.72 3.61
CA ASN A 346 12.95 30.21 2.24
C ASN A 346 13.16 29.11 1.17
N ASP A 347 12.84 27.86 1.50
CA ASP A 347 12.78 26.75 0.55
C ASP A 347 11.41 26.75 -0.13
N ARG A 348 11.41 27.10 -1.42
CA ARG A 348 10.19 27.26 -2.23
C ARG A 348 9.72 25.96 -2.88
N TRP A 349 10.54 24.91 -2.86
CA TRP A 349 10.35 23.69 -3.65
C TRP A 349 9.56 22.64 -2.87
N ILE A 350 8.28 22.91 -2.67
CA ILE A 350 7.41 22.02 -1.88
C ILE A 350 7.04 20.72 -2.60
N GLN A 351 7.16 20.69 -3.94
CA GLN A 351 7.07 19.45 -4.72
C GLN A 351 8.23 18.49 -4.43
N ASP A 352 9.42 19.06 -4.19
CA ASP A 352 10.64 18.26 -4.06
C ASP A 352 10.72 17.52 -2.73
N GLU A 353 10.13 18.06 -1.66
CA GLU A 353 10.29 17.53 -0.31
C GLU A 353 9.32 16.37 -0.02
N MET A 354 8.15 16.34 -0.67
CA MET A 354 7.14 15.37 -0.30
C MET A 354 6.21 15.00 -1.45
N GLU A 355 5.63 13.82 -1.36
CA GLU A 355 4.66 13.32 -2.32
C GLU A 355 3.40 12.86 -1.58
N PHE A 356 2.23 13.26 -2.07
CA PHE A 356 0.97 12.89 -1.45
C PHE A 356 0.47 11.56 -2.01
N GLY A 357 0.40 10.56 -1.14
CA GLY A 357 -0.30 9.30 -1.43
C GLY A 357 -1.43 9.04 -0.45
N TYR A 358 -1.94 7.81 -0.47
CA TYR A 358 -2.93 7.32 0.46
C TYR A 358 -2.76 5.82 0.73
N ILE A 359 -3.39 5.37 1.82
CA ILE A 359 -3.59 3.96 2.11
C ILE A 359 -5.08 3.69 2.27
N GLU A 360 -5.48 2.44 2.01
CA GLU A 360 -6.89 2.07 2.07
C GLU A 360 -7.06 0.62 2.50
N GLY A 361 -8.01 0.42 3.41
CA GLY A 361 -8.54 -0.87 3.79
C GLY A 361 -10.07 -0.83 3.77
N PRO A 362 -10.75 -1.97 3.97
CA PRO A 362 -12.21 -2.05 3.88
C PRO A 362 -12.96 -1.21 4.93
N HIS A 363 -12.30 -0.88 6.03
CA HIS A 363 -12.88 -0.16 7.18
C HIS A 363 -12.49 1.32 7.22
N LYS A 364 -11.40 1.72 6.56
CA LYS A 364 -10.81 3.05 6.70
C LYS A 364 -9.87 3.37 5.52
N SER A 365 -9.78 4.66 5.19
CA SER A 365 -8.81 5.20 4.23
C SER A 365 -8.36 6.57 4.69
N PHE A 366 -7.06 6.86 4.57
CA PHE A 366 -6.51 8.17 4.86
C PHE A 366 -5.27 8.47 3.99
N PRO A 367 -4.97 9.75 3.71
CA PRO A 367 -3.78 10.17 3.00
C PRO A 367 -2.50 9.90 3.81
N VAL A 368 -1.40 9.62 3.13
CA VAL A 368 -0.08 9.41 3.73
C VAL A 368 0.94 10.21 2.93
N VAL A 369 1.64 11.13 3.60
CA VAL A 369 2.75 11.87 3.00
C VAL A 369 3.99 10.98 2.95
N PHE A 370 4.59 10.86 1.76
CA PHE A 370 5.91 10.30 1.60
C PHE A 370 6.91 11.45 1.64
N ASP A 371 7.75 11.50 2.68
CA ASP A 371 8.77 12.51 2.89
C ASP A 371 10.10 12.09 2.23
N SER A 372 10.61 12.93 1.34
CA SER A 372 11.81 12.71 0.55
C SER A 372 13.07 12.77 1.43
N PRO A 373 14.11 11.97 1.15
CA PRO A 373 15.40 12.13 1.81
C PRO A 373 16.12 13.45 1.48
N ARG A 374 15.53 14.34 0.66
CA ARG A 374 16.08 15.65 0.25
C ARG A 374 16.56 16.51 1.42
N ASN A 375 15.81 16.55 2.52
CA ASN A 375 16.23 17.08 3.82
C ASN A 375 16.82 18.51 3.80
N ARG A 376 16.18 19.47 3.11
CA ARG A 376 16.61 20.90 3.10
C ARG A 376 15.75 21.79 4.02
N GLY A 377 15.25 22.93 3.53
CA GLY A 377 14.52 23.90 4.35
C GLY A 377 13.15 23.38 4.76
N LEU A 378 12.56 22.48 3.97
CA LEU A 378 11.26 21.87 4.24
C LEU A 378 11.31 20.55 5.04
N ARG A 379 12.49 20.04 5.44
CA ARG A 379 12.66 18.73 6.14
C ARG A 379 11.77 18.46 7.34
N ASP A 380 11.29 19.52 7.99
CA ASP A 380 10.46 19.41 9.19
C ASP A 380 8.96 19.53 8.87
N PHE A 381 8.61 19.96 7.65
CA PHE A 381 7.26 20.32 7.25
C PHE A 381 6.34 19.09 7.16
N PRO A 382 6.70 17.99 6.46
CA PRO A 382 5.86 16.79 6.43
C PRO A 382 5.60 16.24 7.83
N TYR A 383 6.65 16.10 8.65
CA TYR A 383 6.54 15.53 9.99
C TYR A 383 5.84 16.42 11.02
N LYS A 384 5.99 17.76 10.96
CA LYS A 384 5.43 18.66 11.99
C LYS A 384 4.10 19.30 11.58
N LYS A 385 3.82 19.43 10.28
CA LYS A 385 2.69 20.21 9.77
C LYS A 385 1.68 19.38 9.00
N ILE A 386 2.11 18.29 8.38
CA ILE A 386 1.23 17.38 7.64
C ILE A 386 0.77 16.22 8.51
N LEU A 387 1.70 15.54 9.20
CA LEU A 387 1.36 14.44 10.12
C LEU A 387 0.37 14.88 11.22
N GLY A 388 -0.78 14.24 11.22
CA GLY A 388 -1.88 14.51 12.15
C GLY A 388 -2.93 13.39 12.11
N PRO A 389 -4.09 13.61 12.74
CA PRO A 389 -5.21 12.66 12.67
C PRO A 389 -5.64 12.46 11.22
N ASP A 390 -5.83 11.20 10.80
CA ASP A 390 -6.19 10.83 9.43
C ASP A 390 -5.20 11.38 8.37
N PHE A 391 -3.93 11.57 8.73
CA PHE A 391 -2.88 11.94 7.79
C PHE A 391 -1.54 11.31 8.19
N GLY A 392 -1.22 10.20 7.52
CA GLY A 392 -0.03 9.40 7.82
C GLY A 392 1.27 9.99 7.29
N TYR A 393 2.38 9.45 7.79
CA TYR A 393 3.74 9.81 7.41
C TYR A 393 4.60 8.56 7.12
N VAL A 394 5.35 8.59 6.02
CA VAL A 394 6.38 7.59 5.70
C VAL A 394 7.60 8.29 5.11
N THR A 395 8.79 7.74 5.33
CA THR A 395 10.04 8.20 4.70
C THR A 395 10.97 7.02 4.45
N GLN A 396 11.91 7.18 3.53
CA GLN A 396 12.95 6.20 3.19
C GLN A 396 14.28 6.91 3.03
N GLU A 397 15.26 6.54 3.85
CA GLU A 397 16.59 7.14 3.84
C GLU A 397 17.66 6.06 3.58
N ASP A 398 18.61 6.34 2.68
CA ASP A 398 19.79 5.51 2.50
C ASP A 398 20.83 5.87 3.59
N GLN A 399 21.26 4.89 4.40
CA GLN A 399 22.18 5.14 5.52
C GLN A 399 23.59 5.58 5.10
N PHE A 400 23.98 5.35 3.84
CA PHE A 400 25.39 5.46 3.40
C PHE A 400 25.62 6.47 2.27
N SER A 401 24.55 7.01 1.65
CA SER A 401 24.66 7.97 0.55
C SER A 401 23.73 9.14 0.78
N GLY A 402 24.26 10.36 0.63
CA GLY A 402 23.46 11.58 0.67
C GLY A 402 22.54 11.69 -0.56
N PRO A 403 21.42 12.43 -0.44
CA PRO A 403 20.48 12.62 -1.53
C PRO A 403 21.13 13.36 -2.70
N SER A 404 20.84 12.88 -3.91
CA SER A 404 21.11 13.58 -5.16
C SER A 404 19.91 14.46 -5.55
N SER A 405 20.07 15.25 -6.62
CA SER A 405 18.93 16.00 -7.17
C SER A 405 17.78 15.09 -7.62
N LEU A 406 18.06 13.84 -8.02
CA LEU A 406 17.05 12.88 -8.47
C LEU A 406 16.23 12.28 -7.31
N ASP A 407 16.58 12.60 -6.07
CA ASP A 407 15.84 12.20 -4.87
C ASP A 407 14.76 13.20 -4.46
N SER A 408 14.76 14.40 -5.05
CA SER A 408 13.63 15.32 -4.97
C SER A 408 12.41 14.71 -5.64
N PHE A 409 11.22 14.90 -5.06
CA PHE A 409 9.99 14.30 -5.56
C PHE A 409 9.31 15.03 -6.73
N GLY A 410 9.90 16.13 -7.25
CA GLY A 410 9.67 16.53 -8.64
C GLY A 410 10.10 15.45 -9.66
N ASN A 411 11.01 14.55 -9.25
CA ASN A 411 11.45 13.38 -10.01
C ASN A 411 10.62 12.11 -9.75
N LEU A 412 9.48 12.22 -9.06
CA LEU A 412 8.56 11.13 -8.73
C LEU A 412 7.14 11.53 -9.14
N ASP A 413 6.62 10.95 -10.23
CA ASP A 413 5.27 11.21 -10.73
C ASP A 413 4.53 9.88 -10.94
N VAL A 414 3.27 9.92 -11.32
CA VAL A 414 2.46 8.74 -11.63
C VAL A 414 1.53 9.01 -12.81
N SER A 415 1.46 8.05 -13.72
CA SER A 415 0.55 8.14 -14.87
C SER A 415 -0.92 7.93 -14.45
N PRO A 416 -1.88 8.40 -15.25
CA PRO A 416 -3.28 8.01 -15.13
C PRO A 416 -3.48 6.50 -15.31
N PRO A 417 -4.66 5.95 -14.97
CA PRO A 417 -4.98 4.55 -15.25
C PRO A 417 -4.80 4.19 -16.73
N VAL A 418 -4.14 3.07 -17.02
CA VAL A 418 -3.81 2.63 -18.38
C VAL A 418 -3.96 1.12 -18.56
N THR A 419 -4.15 0.68 -19.80
CA THR A 419 -4.11 -0.73 -20.19
C THR A 419 -3.02 -0.94 -21.23
N VAL A 420 -2.11 -1.88 -20.98
CA VAL A 420 -0.91 -2.11 -21.79
C VAL A 420 -0.83 -3.58 -22.16
N GLY A 421 -0.91 -3.90 -23.45
CA GLY A 421 -0.81 -5.28 -23.93
C GLY A 421 -1.84 -6.25 -23.30
N GLY A 422 -3.03 -5.75 -22.95
CA GLY A 422 -4.08 -6.53 -22.28
C GLY A 422 -3.98 -6.58 -20.75
N ARG A 423 -2.94 -5.99 -20.14
CA ARG A 423 -2.81 -5.84 -18.68
C ARG A 423 -3.31 -4.47 -18.24
N GLU A 424 -4.21 -4.46 -17.26
CA GLU A 424 -4.74 -3.23 -16.69
C GLU A 424 -3.88 -2.74 -15.51
N TYR A 425 -3.59 -1.45 -15.50
CA TYR A 425 -2.99 -0.71 -14.39
C TYR A 425 -4.02 0.33 -13.92
N PRO A 426 -5.04 -0.10 -13.14
CA PRO A 426 -6.18 0.73 -12.78
C PRO A 426 -5.83 1.89 -11.83
N LEU A 427 -4.64 1.86 -11.23
CA LEU A 427 -4.09 2.91 -10.37
C LEU A 427 -2.97 3.69 -11.07
N GLY A 428 -2.77 3.46 -12.37
CA GLY A 428 -1.66 4.00 -13.13
C GLY A 428 -0.33 3.33 -12.84
N ARG A 429 0.74 3.92 -13.37
CA ARG A 429 2.13 3.48 -13.17
C ARG A 429 3.01 4.63 -12.71
N VAL A 430 3.78 4.42 -11.65
CA VAL A 430 4.77 5.38 -11.12
C VAL A 430 5.85 5.62 -12.17
N LEU A 431 6.29 6.87 -12.29
CA LEU A 431 7.32 7.34 -13.21
C LEU A 431 8.42 8.00 -12.39
N ILE A 432 9.65 7.49 -12.50
CA ILE A 432 10.82 8.05 -11.83
C ILE A 432 11.92 8.35 -12.83
N GLY A 433 12.63 9.45 -12.68
CA GLY A 433 13.74 9.78 -13.57
C GLY A 433 15.06 9.18 -13.10
N GLY A 434 15.88 8.78 -14.07
CA GLY A 434 17.18 8.20 -13.88
C GLY A 434 18.13 8.49 -15.03
N SER A 435 19.18 7.70 -15.09
CA SER A 435 20.18 7.76 -16.17
C SER A 435 19.87 6.76 -17.29
N PHE A 436 20.49 6.94 -18.45
CA PHE A 436 20.41 5.96 -19.53
C PHE A 436 20.73 4.55 -19.01
N PRO A 437 20.03 3.49 -19.48
CA PRO A 437 20.34 2.13 -19.09
C PRO A 437 21.83 1.82 -19.30
N LYS A 438 22.46 1.20 -18.30
CA LYS A 438 23.89 0.82 -18.27
C LYS A 438 24.88 2.00 -18.22
N SER A 439 24.43 3.23 -17.95
CA SER A 439 25.32 4.36 -17.66
C SER A 439 25.53 4.55 -16.15
N SER A 440 26.64 5.17 -15.75
CA SER A 440 26.99 5.45 -14.35
C SER A 440 26.51 6.84 -13.87
N GLY A 441 25.40 7.34 -14.40
CA GLY A 441 24.87 8.66 -14.04
C GLY A 441 24.07 8.67 -12.73
N ARG A 442 23.47 9.82 -12.40
CA ARG A 442 22.63 9.97 -11.21
C ARG A 442 21.42 9.04 -11.29
N ARG A 443 20.97 8.56 -10.14
CA ARG A 443 19.74 7.75 -10.01
C ARG A 443 19.15 8.00 -8.63
N MET A 444 17.83 7.93 -8.53
CA MET A 444 17.12 7.96 -7.25
C MET A 444 17.64 6.86 -6.29
N ALA A 445 17.67 7.20 -5.01
CA ALA A 445 18.10 6.39 -3.89
C ALA A 445 17.51 4.99 -3.95
N ARG A 446 18.31 4.00 -3.53
CA ARG A 446 17.89 2.61 -3.61
C ARG A 446 16.72 2.36 -2.67
N ALA A 447 16.78 2.85 -1.43
CA ALA A 447 15.68 2.69 -0.48
C ALA A 447 14.33 3.21 -1.02
N VAL A 448 14.33 4.36 -1.72
CA VAL A 448 13.11 4.93 -2.31
C VAL A 448 12.59 4.07 -3.46
N ARG A 449 13.46 3.68 -4.41
CA ARG A 449 13.05 2.81 -5.53
C ARG A 449 12.54 1.46 -5.06
N ASP A 450 13.28 0.82 -4.16
CA ASP A 450 12.94 -0.49 -3.60
C ASP A 450 11.62 -0.43 -2.81
N PHE A 451 11.33 0.68 -2.13
CA PHE A 451 10.04 0.95 -1.50
C PHE A 451 8.92 1.05 -2.54
N LEU A 452 9.07 1.88 -3.58
CA LEU A 452 8.06 2.07 -4.63
C LEU A 452 7.77 0.76 -5.38
N GLU A 453 8.81 -0.02 -5.71
CA GLU A 453 8.66 -1.33 -6.36
C GLU A 453 7.91 -2.32 -5.45
N ALA A 454 8.19 -2.32 -4.15
CA ALA A 454 7.56 -3.25 -3.21
C ALA A 454 6.06 -3.01 -2.99
N GLN A 455 5.54 -1.83 -3.34
CA GLN A 455 4.10 -1.54 -3.27
C GLN A 455 3.30 -2.34 -4.30
N GLN A 456 3.94 -2.79 -5.40
CA GLN A 456 3.39 -3.61 -6.50
C GLN A 456 2.31 -2.93 -7.35
N VAL A 457 1.39 -2.19 -6.73
CA VAL A 457 0.11 -1.75 -7.33
C VAL A 457 0.21 -0.63 -8.36
N GLN A 458 1.36 0.05 -8.46
CA GLN A 458 1.64 1.05 -9.50
C GLN A 458 2.97 0.79 -10.24
N ALA A 459 3.52 -0.42 -10.12
CA ALA A 459 4.65 -0.98 -10.90
C ALA A 459 5.55 0.07 -11.62
N PRO A 460 6.53 0.67 -10.92
CA PRO A 460 7.30 1.82 -11.41
C PRO A 460 7.98 1.63 -12.77
N VAL A 461 8.13 2.72 -13.51
CA VAL A 461 8.86 2.83 -14.78
C VAL A 461 9.94 3.89 -14.61
N GLU A 462 11.17 3.55 -14.98
CA GLU A 462 12.28 4.50 -14.98
C GLU A 462 12.40 5.19 -16.34
N LEU A 463 12.41 6.52 -16.31
CA LEU A 463 12.59 7.43 -17.42
C LEU A 463 14.02 8.00 -17.42
N TYR A 464 14.41 8.62 -18.52
CA TYR A 464 15.69 9.28 -18.65
C TYR A 464 15.56 10.78 -18.37
N SER A 465 15.95 11.22 -17.17
CA SER A 465 15.93 12.63 -16.75
C SER A 465 17.34 13.20 -16.54
N ASN A 466 18.37 12.36 -16.43
CA ASN A 466 19.73 12.81 -16.10
C ASN A 466 20.39 13.72 -17.17
N TRP A 467 19.75 13.97 -18.31
CA TRP A 467 20.18 15.00 -19.27
C TRP A 467 19.86 16.43 -18.81
N LEU A 468 18.92 16.61 -17.87
CA LEU A 468 18.58 17.89 -17.26
C LEU A 468 19.52 18.21 -16.09
N SER A 469 19.78 19.51 -15.87
CA SER A 469 20.63 20.00 -14.79
C SER A 469 20.04 19.62 -13.43
N VAL A 470 18.75 19.90 -13.24
CA VAL A 470 17.98 19.49 -12.06
C VAL A 470 17.70 17.98 -12.12
N GLY A 471 17.19 17.49 -13.26
CA GLY A 471 17.14 16.05 -13.50
C GLY A 471 15.82 15.41 -13.11
N HIS A 472 14.72 16.15 -13.19
CA HIS A 472 13.39 15.71 -12.79
C HIS A 472 12.52 15.37 -14.00
N VAL A 473 11.49 14.56 -13.78
CA VAL A 473 10.57 14.15 -14.85
C VAL A 473 9.50 15.20 -15.14
N ASP A 474 9.11 15.98 -14.13
CA ASP A 474 8.14 17.07 -14.24
C ASP A 474 8.63 18.26 -15.09
N GLU A 475 9.94 18.33 -15.38
CA GLU A 475 10.55 19.30 -16.30
C GLU A 475 10.20 19.01 -17.76
N PHE A 476 9.82 17.79 -18.14
CA PHE A 476 9.55 17.46 -19.55
C PHE A 476 8.26 16.70 -19.80
N LEU A 477 7.55 16.29 -18.75
CA LEU A 477 6.26 15.62 -18.89
C LEU A 477 5.23 16.07 -17.85
N SER A 478 3.96 16.01 -18.25
CA SER A 478 2.82 16.19 -17.35
C SER A 478 1.59 15.49 -17.92
N PHE A 479 0.55 15.28 -17.11
CA PHE A 479 -0.72 14.71 -17.55
C PHE A 479 -1.87 15.65 -17.27
N VAL A 480 -2.77 15.80 -18.24
CA VAL A 480 -3.99 16.59 -18.10
C VAL A 480 -5.23 15.72 -18.34
N PRO A 481 -6.32 15.90 -17.56
CA PRO A 481 -7.55 15.15 -17.76
C PRO A 481 -8.28 15.64 -19.00
N THR A 482 -8.98 14.75 -19.69
CA THR A 482 -9.82 15.07 -20.84
C THR A 482 -11.17 14.36 -20.73
N SER A 483 -12.17 14.83 -21.45
CA SER A 483 -13.52 14.23 -21.44
C SER A 483 -13.74 13.13 -22.49
N ASP A 484 -12.74 12.87 -23.34
CA ASP A 484 -12.82 11.83 -24.35
C ASP A 484 -12.53 10.44 -23.76
N ARG A 485 -12.65 9.39 -24.59
CA ARG A 485 -12.62 8.00 -24.11
C ARG A 485 -11.33 7.61 -23.39
N LYS A 486 -10.18 8.19 -23.76
CA LYS A 486 -8.89 7.93 -23.08
C LYS A 486 -8.87 8.57 -21.69
N GLY A 487 -9.57 9.69 -21.51
CA GLY A 487 -9.69 10.40 -20.23
C GLY A 487 -8.49 11.28 -19.86
N PHE A 488 -7.42 11.27 -20.66
CA PHE A 488 -6.26 12.15 -20.45
C PHE A 488 -5.46 12.42 -21.72
N ARG A 489 -4.51 13.36 -21.63
CA ARG A 489 -3.37 13.53 -22.55
C ARG A 489 -2.06 13.61 -21.78
N LEU A 490 -1.02 13.02 -22.35
CA LEU A 490 0.38 13.23 -21.96
C LEU A 490 0.88 14.51 -22.65
N LEU A 491 1.37 15.46 -21.87
CA LEU A 491 2.06 16.64 -22.37
C LEU A 491 3.57 16.36 -22.35
N LEU A 492 4.26 16.63 -23.47
CA LEU A 492 5.72 16.55 -23.54
C LEU A 492 6.31 17.88 -23.98
N ALA A 493 7.41 18.27 -23.34
CA ALA A 493 8.19 19.43 -23.79
C ALA A 493 8.76 19.15 -25.19
N SER A 494 8.74 20.12 -26.10
CA SER A 494 9.12 19.90 -27.49
C SER A 494 9.91 21.08 -28.08
N PRO A 495 11.25 20.99 -28.07
CA PRO A 495 12.11 21.94 -28.77
C PRO A 495 11.85 22.00 -30.27
N SER A 496 11.56 20.86 -30.89
CA SER A 496 11.23 20.82 -32.32
C SER A 496 9.94 21.57 -32.64
N ALA A 497 8.89 21.43 -31.82
CA ALA A 497 7.65 22.18 -31.98
C ALA A 497 7.85 23.69 -31.79
N CYS A 498 8.70 24.10 -30.83
CA CYS A 498 9.01 25.50 -30.61
C CYS A 498 9.78 26.12 -31.79
N LEU A 499 10.84 25.46 -32.27
CA LEU A 499 11.60 25.92 -33.43
C LEU A 499 10.72 25.99 -34.68
N LYS A 500 9.81 25.02 -34.86
CA LYS A 500 8.84 25.03 -35.96
C LYS A 500 7.89 26.22 -35.86
N LEU A 501 7.32 26.49 -34.68
CA LEU A 501 6.46 27.66 -34.47
C LEU A 501 7.20 28.96 -34.79
N PHE A 502 8.44 29.12 -34.33
CA PHE A 502 9.23 30.31 -34.62
C PHE A 502 9.56 30.45 -36.11
N GLN A 503 9.82 29.33 -36.81
CA GLN A 503 10.01 29.33 -38.26
C GLN A 503 8.72 29.76 -38.99
N GLU A 504 7.56 29.23 -38.61
CA GLU A 504 6.25 29.64 -39.14
C GLU A 504 6.03 31.15 -38.93
N LYS A 505 6.29 31.66 -37.72
CA LYS A 505 6.13 33.10 -37.42
C LYS A 505 7.12 33.99 -38.15
N LYS A 506 8.33 33.51 -38.42
CA LYS A 506 9.28 34.22 -39.28
C LYS A 506 8.75 34.33 -40.72
N GLU A 507 8.22 33.24 -41.27
CA GLU A 507 7.67 33.18 -42.62
C GLU A 507 6.42 34.07 -42.78
N GLU A 508 5.63 34.23 -41.73
CA GLU A 508 4.53 35.19 -41.64
C GLU A 508 4.99 36.67 -41.54
N GLY A 509 6.29 36.94 -41.50
CA GLY A 509 6.86 38.30 -41.43
C GLY A 509 7.14 38.83 -40.02
N HIS A 510 7.01 37.99 -38.98
CA HIS A 510 7.21 38.38 -37.59
C HIS A 510 8.62 38.04 -37.05
N GLY A 511 9.62 37.89 -37.91
CA GLY A 511 10.99 37.50 -37.52
C GLY A 511 11.68 38.43 -36.51
N GLU A 512 11.26 39.69 -36.42
CA GLU A 512 11.80 40.68 -35.46
C GLU A 512 11.07 40.69 -34.11
N ALA A 513 9.96 39.97 -33.97
CA ALA A 513 9.31 39.81 -32.66
C ALA A 513 10.27 39.06 -31.72
N ALA A 514 10.34 39.50 -30.46
CA ALA A 514 11.40 39.08 -29.54
C ALA A 514 10.92 38.33 -28.30
N GLN A 515 11.64 37.27 -27.93
CA GLN A 515 11.54 36.62 -26.63
C GLN A 515 11.98 37.59 -25.53
N PHE A 516 11.32 37.53 -24.38
CA PHE A 516 11.56 38.36 -23.19
C PHE A 516 11.28 39.85 -23.40
N ASP A 517 10.54 40.20 -24.45
CA ASP A 517 10.07 41.58 -24.65
C ASP A 517 9.10 41.94 -23.51
N GLY A 518 9.50 42.91 -22.68
CA GLY A 518 8.81 43.28 -21.44
C GLY A 518 9.50 42.85 -20.13
N LEU A 519 10.54 42.01 -20.16
CA LEU A 519 11.33 41.67 -18.98
C LEU A 519 12.52 42.62 -18.81
N LYS A 520 12.51 43.44 -17.75
CA LYS A 520 13.53 44.48 -17.49
C LYS A 520 14.96 43.96 -17.31
N HIS A 521 15.12 42.71 -16.88
CA HIS A 521 16.41 42.13 -16.45
C HIS A 521 16.93 41.02 -17.37
N LYS A 522 16.37 40.87 -18.57
CA LYS A 522 16.77 39.87 -19.56
C LYS A 522 16.90 40.51 -20.93
N ALA A 523 17.98 40.19 -21.63
CA ALA A 523 18.17 40.69 -22.99
C ALA A 523 17.11 40.08 -23.92
N LYS A 524 16.44 40.95 -24.68
CA LYS A 524 15.52 40.53 -25.74
C LYS A 524 16.29 39.80 -26.84
N ARG A 525 15.69 38.76 -27.42
CA ARG A 525 16.24 38.03 -28.57
C ARG A 525 15.16 37.80 -29.61
N THR A 526 15.37 38.23 -30.84
CA THR A 526 14.36 38.11 -31.91
C THR A 526 14.23 36.67 -32.39
N ILE A 527 13.09 36.33 -33.00
CA ILE A 527 12.91 35.04 -33.67
C ILE A 527 14.04 34.78 -34.68
N ASN A 528 14.43 35.80 -35.46
CA ASN A 528 15.53 35.71 -36.42
C ASN A 528 16.85 35.34 -35.75
N GLU A 529 17.19 35.97 -34.62
CA GLU A 529 18.40 35.67 -33.86
C GLU A 529 18.37 34.26 -33.24
N LEU A 530 17.23 33.85 -32.69
CA LEU A 530 17.05 32.51 -32.09
C LEU A 530 17.19 31.42 -33.15
N LEU A 531 16.59 31.60 -34.33
CA LEU A 531 16.69 30.65 -35.45
C LEU A 531 18.08 30.67 -36.11
N ALA A 532 18.81 31.79 -36.05
CA ALA A 532 20.17 31.88 -36.57
C ALA A 532 21.20 31.20 -35.64
N ASP A 533 20.96 31.22 -34.33
CA ASP A 533 21.83 30.63 -33.31
C ASP A 533 22.02 29.12 -33.53
N ARG A 534 23.23 28.74 -33.93
CA ARG A 534 23.57 27.33 -34.19
C ARG A 534 23.75 26.53 -32.90
N HIS A 535 24.18 27.17 -31.81
CA HIS A 535 24.38 26.49 -30.53
C HIS A 535 23.03 26.14 -29.92
N LEU A 536 22.13 27.12 -29.79
CA LEU A 536 20.79 26.90 -29.26
C LEU A 536 20.04 25.81 -30.04
N ARG A 537 20.12 25.81 -31.38
CA ARG A 537 19.51 24.77 -32.21
C ARG A 537 20.14 23.39 -32.00
N LYS A 538 21.47 23.31 -31.91
CA LYS A 538 22.17 22.04 -31.64
C LYS A 538 21.76 21.46 -30.29
N ASP A 539 21.70 22.30 -29.26
CA ASP A 539 21.29 21.95 -27.91
C ASP A 539 19.82 21.48 -27.90
N SER A 540 18.94 22.25 -28.54
CA SER A 540 17.52 21.92 -28.68
C SER A 540 17.29 20.58 -29.40
N LEU A 541 18.04 20.30 -30.46
CA LEU A 541 17.96 19.02 -31.18
C LEU A 541 18.51 17.86 -30.36
N HIS A 542 19.53 18.09 -29.51
CA HIS A 542 20.00 17.08 -28.58
C HIS A 542 18.94 16.77 -27.52
N VAL A 543 18.36 17.80 -26.90
CA VAL A 543 17.28 17.67 -25.92
C VAL A 543 16.06 16.97 -26.51
N GLN A 544 15.64 17.34 -27.72
CA GLN A 544 14.53 16.67 -28.41
C GLN A 544 14.78 15.15 -28.51
N LYS A 545 16.01 14.71 -28.82
CA LYS A 545 16.33 13.26 -28.86
C LYS A 545 16.21 12.60 -27.50
N CYS A 546 16.55 13.29 -26.42
CA CYS A 546 16.36 12.79 -25.06
C CYS A 546 14.87 12.64 -24.73
N ILE A 547 14.04 13.59 -25.13
CA ILE A 547 12.59 13.54 -24.95
C ILE A 547 11.97 12.47 -25.84
N ASP A 548 12.39 12.33 -27.10
CA ASP A 548 11.93 11.30 -28.03
C ASP A 548 12.21 9.89 -27.49
N TRP A 549 13.37 9.69 -26.84
CA TRP A 549 13.67 8.43 -26.17
C TRP A 549 12.64 8.14 -25.07
N ASN A 550 12.33 9.14 -24.23
CA ASN A 550 11.30 9.01 -23.19
C ASN A 550 9.90 8.81 -23.79
N ARG A 551 9.57 9.49 -24.90
CA ARG A 551 8.31 9.32 -25.62
C ARG A 551 8.09 7.86 -25.99
N GLU A 552 9.11 7.20 -26.52
CA GLU A 552 9.02 5.78 -26.90
C GLU A 552 8.95 4.85 -25.69
N VAL A 553 9.62 5.18 -24.58
CA VAL A 553 9.43 4.45 -23.32
C VAL A 553 8.01 4.61 -22.80
N LEU A 554 7.49 5.84 -22.71
CA LEU A 554 6.14 6.12 -22.24
C LEU A 554 5.08 5.45 -23.11
N LYS A 555 5.22 5.51 -24.44
CA LYS A 555 4.32 4.81 -25.38
C LYS A 555 4.29 3.31 -25.14
N ARG A 556 5.47 2.69 -24.98
CA ARG A 556 5.57 1.26 -24.72
C ARG A 556 5.02 0.86 -23.35
N GLU A 557 5.42 1.57 -22.30
CA GLU A 557 5.14 1.20 -20.91
C GLU A 557 3.75 1.60 -20.42
N LEU A 558 3.11 2.57 -21.08
CA LEU A 558 1.77 3.08 -20.77
C LEU A 558 0.74 2.81 -21.89
N GLY A 559 1.13 2.11 -22.96
CA GLY A 559 0.23 1.78 -24.07
C GLY A 559 -0.34 3.02 -24.75
N LEU A 560 0.51 4.04 -24.98
CA LEU A 560 0.09 5.29 -25.62
C LEU A 560 0.30 5.25 -27.12
N VAL A 561 -0.57 5.95 -27.82
CA VAL A 561 -0.43 6.27 -29.25
C VAL A 561 -0.19 7.77 -29.42
N GLU A 562 0.21 8.21 -30.61
CA GLU A 562 0.50 9.63 -30.87
C GLU A 562 -0.67 10.56 -30.55
N SER A 563 -1.93 10.13 -30.74
CA SER A 563 -3.10 10.94 -30.38
C SER A 563 -3.30 11.16 -28.88
N ASP A 564 -2.61 10.37 -28.04
CA ASP A 564 -2.62 10.52 -26.58
C ASP A 564 -1.58 11.57 -26.11
N ILE A 565 -0.71 12.05 -27.02
CA ILE A 565 0.43 12.92 -26.71
C ILE A 565 0.23 14.30 -27.34
N VAL A 566 0.53 15.34 -26.58
CA VAL A 566 0.52 16.73 -27.03
C VAL A 566 1.89 17.35 -26.79
N ASP A 567 2.53 17.78 -27.87
CA ASP A 567 3.82 18.45 -27.84
C ASP A 567 3.67 19.94 -27.49
N ILE A 568 4.18 20.33 -26.32
CA ILE A 568 4.18 21.71 -25.83
C ILE A 568 5.49 22.40 -26.27
N PRO A 569 5.43 23.55 -26.98
CA PRO A 569 6.63 24.20 -27.49
C PRO A 569 7.51 24.72 -26.35
N GLN A 570 8.69 24.12 -26.16
CA GLN A 570 9.61 24.44 -25.07
C GLN A 570 11.05 24.47 -25.57
N LEU A 571 11.87 25.45 -25.18
CA LEU A 571 13.30 25.49 -25.54
C LEU A 571 14.19 25.26 -24.33
N PHE A 572 15.36 24.68 -24.61
CA PHE A 572 16.42 24.43 -23.63
C PHE A 572 17.76 24.88 -24.22
N PHE A 573 18.73 25.11 -23.35
CA PHE A 573 20.13 25.28 -23.72
C PHE A 573 21.02 24.40 -22.85
N LEU A 574 22.20 24.04 -23.33
CA LEU A 574 23.15 23.25 -22.55
C LEU A 574 24.10 24.15 -21.76
N LYS A 575 24.30 23.81 -20.49
CA LYS A 575 25.33 24.35 -19.63
C LYS A 575 26.27 23.21 -19.23
N GLY A 576 27.39 23.11 -19.94
CA GLY A 576 28.23 21.92 -19.87
C GLY A 576 27.55 20.72 -20.54
N ALA A 577 27.31 19.65 -19.78
CA ALA A 577 26.68 18.43 -20.28
C ALA A 577 25.17 18.34 -20.00
N TYR A 578 24.60 19.31 -19.29
CA TYR A 578 23.22 19.27 -18.81
C TYR A 578 22.36 20.39 -19.40
N ALA A 579 21.07 20.12 -19.61
CA ALA A 579 20.11 21.08 -20.12
C ALA A 579 19.45 21.91 -19.00
N GLU A 580 19.22 23.19 -19.28
CA GLU A 580 18.41 24.12 -18.50
C GLU A 580 17.34 24.74 -19.42
N ALA A 581 16.16 25.05 -18.88
CA ALA A 581 15.08 25.68 -19.64
C ALA A 581 15.51 27.08 -20.14
N PHE A 582 15.30 27.35 -21.43
CA PHE A 582 15.69 28.63 -22.03
C PHE A 582 14.73 29.77 -21.64
N PHE A 583 13.44 29.45 -21.53
CA PHE A 583 12.37 30.27 -20.99
C PHE A 583 11.52 29.40 -20.03
N PRO A 584 10.65 29.98 -19.17
CA PRO A 584 9.88 29.22 -18.19
C PRO A 584 9.20 27.98 -18.75
N ASP A 585 9.47 26.81 -18.15
CA ASP A 585 9.03 25.52 -18.69
C ASP A 585 7.53 25.33 -18.58
N MET A 586 6.83 25.44 -19.72
CA MET A 586 5.38 25.38 -19.73
C MET A 586 4.82 23.99 -19.37
N VAL A 587 5.60 22.91 -19.45
CA VAL A 587 5.12 21.57 -19.07
C VAL A 587 5.11 21.38 -17.55
N ASN A 588 5.98 22.09 -16.84
CA ASN A 588 6.07 22.12 -15.38
C ASN A 588 4.94 22.98 -14.76
N MET A 589 3.69 22.59 -15.05
CA MET A 589 2.46 23.30 -14.70
C MET A 589 1.70 22.63 -13.55
N VAL A 590 0.92 23.40 -12.80
CA VAL A 590 -0.01 22.83 -11.82
C VAL A 590 -1.36 22.52 -12.47
N VAL A 591 -1.81 21.27 -12.32
CA VAL A 591 -3.06 20.76 -12.92
C VAL A 591 -4.15 20.62 -11.85
N LEU A 592 -5.14 21.51 -11.87
CA LEU A 592 -6.28 21.49 -10.96
C LEU A 592 -7.58 21.15 -11.71
N GLY A 593 -7.72 19.87 -12.06
CA GLY A 593 -8.80 19.39 -12.92
C GLY A 593 -8.67 20.02 -14.31
N LYS A 594 -9.66 20.82 -14.71
CA LYS A 594 -9.63 21.52 -16.00
C LYS A 594 -8.90 22.86 -16.00
N TYR A 595 -8.45 23.36 -14.84
CA TYR A 595 -7.72 24.63 -14.75
C TYR A 595 -6.22 24.36 -14.64
N LEU A 596 -5.45 24.96 -15.55
CA LEU A 596 -4.02 24.77 -15.65
C LEU A 596 -3.31 26.07 -15.26
N GLY A 597 -2.46 26.02 -14.22
CA GLY A 597 -1.54 27.11 -13.89
C GLY A 597 -0.21 26.86 -14.58
N ILE A 598 0.00 27.55 -15.70
CA ILE A 598 1.12 27.32 -16.63
C ILE A 598 2.17 28.43 -16.45
N PRO A 599 3.47 28.11 -16.36
CA PRO A 599 4.53 29.11 -16.31
C PRO A 599 4.46 30.05 -17.51
N LYS A 600 4.55 31.37 -17.27
CA LYS A 600 4.42 32.36 -18.34
C LYS A 600 5.72 32.43 -19.15
N PRO A 601 5.71 32.08 -20.45
CA PRO A 601 6.96 31.88 -21.21
C PRO A 601 7.64 33.17 -21.67
N TYR A 602 6.93 34.31 -21.67
CA TYR A 602 7.43 35.58 -22.23
C TYR A 602 7.93 35.47 -23.68
N GLY A 603 7.13 34.81 -24.51
CA GLY A 603 7.41 34.62 -25.93
C GLY A 603 7.27 35.88 -26.79
N PRO A 604 7.64 35.79 -28.08
CA PRO A 604 7.47 36.88 -29.04
C PRO A 604 6.02 37.39 -29.10
N LEU A 605 5.87 38.70 -28.97
CA LEU A 605 4.58 39.37 -29.06
C LEU A 605 4.19 39.62 -30.51
N ILE A 606 3.09 39.03 -30.94
CA ILE A 606 2.51 39.21 -32.28
C ILE A 606 1.10 39.73 -32.09
N HIS A 607 0.82 40.93 -32.61
CA HIS A 607 -0.45 41.64 -32.40
C HIS A 607 -0.83 41.77 -30.91
N GLY A 608 0.16 42.03 -30.04
CA GLY A 608 -0.03 42.22 -28.60
C GLY A 608 -0.22 40.94 -27.79
N ARG A 609 -0.12 39.75 -28.40
CA ARG A 609 -0.25 38.45 -27.72
C ARG A 609 1.00 37.60 -27.88
N CYS A 610 1.34 36.85 -26.83
CA CYS A 610 2.46 35.93 -26.85
C CYS A 610 2.14 34.72 -27.74
N CYS A 611 2.93 34.49 -28.78
CA CYS A 611 2.65 33.42 -29.74
C CYS A 611 2.79 32.01 -29.15
N LEU A 612 3.61 31.84 -28.10
CA LEU A 612 3.74 30.58 -27.35
C LEU A 612 2.48 30.30 -26.53
N GLU A 613 1.99 31.30 -25.79
CA GLU A 613 0.75 31.19 -25.01
C GLU A 613 -0.44 30.83 -25.91
N GLU A 614 -0.59 31.52 -27.05
CA GLU A 614 -1.65 31.24 -28.03
C GLU A 614 -1.53 29.83 -28.63
N ARG A 615 -0.30 29.36 -28.90
CA ARG A 615 -0.10 27.99 -29.39
C ARG A 615 -0.53 26.96 -28.34
N VAL A 616 -0.17 27.16 -27.07
CA VAL A 616 -0.59 26.26 -25.98
C VAL A 616 -2.11 26.28 -25.79
N ARG A 617 -2.75 27.45 -25.85
CA ARG A 617 -4.22 27.56 -25.83
C ARG A 617 -4.85 26.77 -26.96
N ALA A 618 -4.36 26.93 -28.18
CA ALA A 618 -4.86 26.21 -29.34
C ALA A 618 -4.71 24.67 -29.23
N LEU A 619 -3.72 24.20 -28.48
CA LEU A 619 -3.51 22.77 -28.23
C LEU A 619 -4.41 22.22 -27.11
N LEU A 620 -4.64 23.00 -26.05
CA LEU A 620 -5.24 22.50 -24.80
C LEU A 620 -6.69 22.92 -24.59
N GLU A 621 -7.10 24.14 -24.99
CA GLU A 621 -8.47 24.62 -24.81
C GLU A 621 -9.52 23.78 -25.57
N PRO A 622 -9.25 23.24 -26.77
CA PRO A 622 -10.17 22.29 -27.43
C PRO A 622 -10.44 21.01 -26.64
N LEU A 623 -9.58 20.67 -25.67
CA LEU A 623 -9.77 19.53 -24.76
C LEU A 623 -10.65 19.88 -23.56
N GLY A 624 -11.15 21.12 -23.48
CA GLY A 624 -11.93 21.64 -22.35
C GLY A 624 -11.09 22.19 -21.20
N LEU A 625 -9.79 22.40 -21.42
CA LEU A 625 -8.85 22.90 -20.44
C LEU A 625 -8.80 24.43 -20.46
N HIS A 626 -8.58 25.05 -19.32
CA HIS A 626 -8.46 26.50 -19.16
C HIS A 626 -7.02 26.86 -18.79
N CYS A 627 -6.29 27.41 -19.75
CA CYS A 627 -4.90 27.81 -19.57
C CYS A 627 -4.80 29.17 -18.85
N VAL A 628 -4.17 29.21 -17.68
CA VAL A 628 -3.86 30.43 -16.93
C VAL A 628 -2.34 30.56 -16.87
N PHE A 629 -1.78 31.56 -17.56
CA PHE A 629 -0.33 31.80 -17.55
C PHE A 629 0.04 32.69 -16.38
N ILE A 630 0.95 32.20 -15.53
CA ILE A 630 1.29 32.81 -14.25
C ILE A 630 2.78 33.15 -14.26
N ASP A 631 3.10 34.36 -13.78
CA ASP A 631 4.48 34.84 -13.73
C ASP A 631 5.20 34.25 -12.52
N ASP A 632 6.19 33.41 -12.81
CA ASP A 632 7.07 32.77 -11.84
C ASP A 632 8.55 33.10 -12.11
N TYR A 633 8.83 34.03 -13.02
CA TYR A 633 10.15 34.17 -13.63
C TYR A 633 11.25 34.48 -12.61
N LEU A 634 11.04 35.48 -11.74
CA LEU A 634 12.07 35.91 -10.78
C LEU A 634 12.17 34.99 -9.56
N SER A 635 11.04 34.54 -9.03
CA SER A 635 10.96 33.76 -7.79
C SER A 635 11.20 32.27 -7.98
N TYR A 636 11.00 31.73 -9.20
CA TYR A 636 11.12 30.30 -9.50
C TYR A 636 12.05 30.05 -10.69
N HIS A 637 11.70 30.49 -11.91
CA HIS A 637 12.44 30.12 -13.14
C HIS A 637 13.94 30.42 -13.05
N LYS A 638 14.31 31.59 -12.49
CA LYS A 638 15.72 32.00 -12.32
C LYS A 638 16.52 31.10 -11.38
N LEU A 639 15.85 30.23 -10.64
CA LEU A 639 16.39 29.24 -9.71
C LEU A 639 16.23 27.81 -10.24
N LEU A 640 15.99 27.64 -11.54
CA LEU A 640 15.90 26.37 -12.27
C LEU A 640 14.69 25.49 -11.90
N GLY A 641 13.54 26.09 -11.61
CA GLY A 641 12.27 25.36 -11.44
C GLY A 641 11.08 26.27 -11.71
N GLU A 642 9.90 25.70 -11.92
CA GLU A 642 8.70 26.46 -12.31
C GLU A 642 7.54 26.22 -11.33
N ILE A 643 6.31 26.54 -11.74
CA ILE A 643 5.08 26.41 -10.93
C ILE A 643 4.91 25.03 -10.31
N HIS A 644 5.05 23.93 -11.07
CA HIS A 644 4.85 22.59 -10.51
C HIS A 644 5.89 22.29 -9.42
N CYS A 645 7.18 22.55 -9.66
CA CYS A 645 8.22 22.40 -8.64
C CYS A 645 7.94 23.26 -7.37
N GLY A 646 7.34 24.43 -7.56
CA GLY A 646 7.01 25.39 -6.50
C GLY A 646 5.70 25.12 -5.75
N THR A 647 4.92 24.13 -6.17
CA THR A 647 3.61 23.80 -5.59
C THR A 647 3.48 22.29 -5.36
N ASN A 648 2.48 21.83 -4.61
CA ASN A 648 2.22 20.41 -4.46
C ASN A 648 0.71 20.19 -4.24
N VAL A 649 0.13 19.15 -4.82
CA VAL A 649 -1.34 18.97 -4.84
C VAL A 649 -1.73 17.66 -4.19
N ARG A 650 -2.46 17.73 -3.09
CA ARG A 650 -3.17 16.56 -2.56
C ARG A 650 -4.45 16.34 -3.34
N ARG A 651 -4.66 15.12 -3.81
CA ARG A 651 -5.79 14.76 -4.67
C ARG A 651 -6.67 13.70 -4.01
N ARG A 652 -7.86 13.51 -4.58
CA ARG A 652 -8.76 12.44 -4.15
C ARG A 652 -8.14 11.07 -4.49
N PRO A 653 -8.20 10.09 -3.58
CA PRO A 653 -7.87 8.69 -3.89
C PRO A 653 -8.65 8.13 -5.09
N PHE A 654 -8.16 7.05 -5.69
CA PHE A 654 -8.91 6.35 -6.73
C PHE A 654 -10.18 5.71 -6.17
N ASP A 655 -11.25 5.68 -6.96
CA ASP A 655 -12.46 4.93 -6.61
C ASP A 655 -12.22 3.41 -6.68
N PHE A 656 -11.31 2.99 -7.59
CA PHE A 656 -10.88 1.60 -7.72
C PHE A 656 -10.10 1.15 -6.48
N LYS A 657 -10.50 0.00 -5.92
CA LYS A 657 -9.86 -0.58 -4.73
C LYS A 657 -8.66 -1.42 -5.12
N TRP A 658 -7.49 -1.08 -4.57
CA TRP A 658 -6.21 -1.69 -4.95
C TRP A 658 -6.20 -3.22 -4.83
N TRP A 659 -6.92 -3.80 -3.87
CA TRP A 659 -6.99 -5.25 -3.68
C TRP A 659 -7.81 -5.98 -4.77
N HIS A 660 -8.55 -5.27 -5.63
CA HIS A 660 -9.27 -5.84 -6.77
C HIS A 660 -8.42 -5.97 -8.03
N MET A 661 -7.21 -5.40 -8.08
CA MET A 661 -6.33 -5.60 -9.23
C MET A 661 -5.62 -6.96 -9.15
N VAL A 662 -4.94 -7.32 -10.25
CA VAL A 662 -4.00 -8.44 -10.31
C VAL A 662 -2.63 -7.86 -10.72
N PRO A 663 -1.75 -7.53 -9.76
CA PRO A 663 -0.54 -6.73 -9.97
C PRO A 663 0.51 -7.31 -10.91
#